data_AF-A0A4U7JNC1-F1
#
_entry.id   AF-A0A4U7JNC1-F1
#
_cell.length_a   1.000
_cell.length_b   1.000
_cell.length_c   1.000
_cell.angle_alpha   90.00
_cell.angle_beta   90.00
_cell.angle_gamma   90.00
#
_symmetry.space_group_name_H-M   'P 1'
#
loop_
_entity.id
_entity.type
_entity.pdbx_description
1 polymer ?
#
loop_
_entity_poly.entity_id
_entity_poly.type
_entity_poly.pdbx_seq_one_letter_code
_entity_poly.pdbx_strand_id
1 'polypeptide(L)'
;MLNKKIIRFIGAITAAFLLACNISYSDPQTAYAAASKIEAENFTSQSGIRTEACAEGGENIGYIENGDYAVYSGIDFGSGKTSFTARVASATSGGNIELRLDSINGTLIGTCPVSGTGDFQNWVDVSCNLTGATGIHDLYLKFTGGSGYLFNINWFSFDGASSSKTLGDINADGSIDAIDLMLIKKHLLGAEAIENTASADLDASGAIDAIDFALMKQYLLGIITTFPGASVEPEDPEDPEEPQFNIPWDWAGVIGTGQSLSVGHFGTPVVSTTQPYNNLKLSLGNLNLTVPPYDSNNSQLKMVPLVEPIRNIGSGWHVAYPINIWGETPHTAMANQITALVKAAGGKDYITAHTVVGETGQGYEQLKKGAAVQSDLGHSYQAALFEVQAINRLAKAAGKTYGVGAITLVHGENDFNNQSYESCIRQLWSDYNKDIKAITGQTQNIPLFLVQQHSYMSTGTAVSTLAQWKAGVDYPNDIVCIGPNYQRTYGSDHVHLTANAYQQMGEKFGQVYYERVVLGNNWQPLQPTGATKSGNVITVNFHVPVGPLVWDTTLGAPNQSSNTEWKNGKGFEVTANGSKVTISSVEISGNSVKITCASNLPASGVKVGYAFTGGSSRANGTYRWGLLRDSDPFKGRSGVSQPNFCVAFEMGV
;
A
#
# COMPACT_ATOMS: atom_id res chain seq x y z
N MET A 1 5.58 60.77 47.96
CA MET A 1 5.16 62.04 47.32
C MET A 1 5.71 62.07 45.90
N LEU A 2 4.96 62.60 44.92
CA LEU A 2 5.28 63.08 43.55
C LEU A 2 6.56 62.55 42.82
N ASN A 3 6.59 62.28 41.50
CA ASN A 3 5.68 62.70 40.40
C ASN A 3 5.83 61.85 39.10
N LYS A 4 4.72 61.79 38.32
CA LYS A 4 4.53 61.60 36.84
C LYS A 4 5.77 61.30 35.96
N LYS A 5 5.87 60.17 35.23
CA LYS A 5 5.17 59.71 33.98
C LYS A 5 5.86 60.10 32.63
N ILE A 6 6.34 59.05 31.92
CA ILE A 6 6.32 58.78 30.46
C ILE A 6 7.13 59.68 29.49
N ILE A 7 8.03 59.08 28.68
CA ILE A 7 8.04 59.08 27.19
C ILE A 7 9.07 58.05 26.65
N ARG A 8 8.87 57.60 25.41
CA ARG A 8 9.61 56.56 24.66
C ARG A 8 10.88 57.09 23.96
N PHE A 9 11.63 56.14 23.38
CA PHE A 9 12.41 56.19 22.11
C PHE A 9 13.95 56.46 22.11
N ILE A 10 14.63 55.56 21.37
CA ILE A 10 15.85 55.71 20.55
C ILE A 10 17.19 56.07 21.24
N GLY A 11 18.25 55.34 20.88
CA GLY A 11 19.60 55.93 20.76
C GLY A 11 20.78 55.00 21.07
N ALA A 12 21.27 54.29 20.04
CA ALA A 12 22.60 53.69 19.82
C ALA A 12 23.77 53.91 20.83
N ILE A 13 24.73 52.97 20.83
CA ILE A 13 26.11 53.23 20.37
C ILE A 13 26.93 51.92 20.15
N THR A 14 27.62 51.90 19.01
CA THR A 14 28.59 50.93 18.45
C THR A 14 29.99 51.04 19.11
N ALA A 15 31.01 50.18 18.95
CA ALA A 15 31.25 48.89 18.26
C ALA A 15 32.38 48.14 19.06
N ALA A 16 33.24 47.21 18.61
CA ALA A 16 33.59 46.67 17.27
C ALA A 16 34.39 45.34 17.36
N PHE A 17 34.95 44.93 16.21
CA PHE A 17 36.02 43.95 15.96
C PHE A 17 35.72 42.44 15.97
N LEU A 18 35.32 41.94 14.79
CA LEU A 18 36.10 40.93 14.05
C LEU A 18 35.68 40.86 12.57
N LEU A 19 36.67 40.78 11.67
CA LEU A 19 36.55 40.38 10.26
C LEU A 19 36.16 38.88 10.19
N ALA A 20 35.57 38.31 9.12
CA ALA A 20 35.37 38.80 7.76
C ALA A 20 34.18 38.12 7.04
N CYS A 21 33.92 38.56 5.80
CA CYS A 21 33.08 37.96 4.75
C CYS A 21 31.56 38.14 4.87
N ASN A 22 31.02 39.01 4.01
CA ASN A 22 29.60 39.04 3.67
C ASN A 22 29.27 37.82 2.80
N ILE A 23 28.44 36.92 3.31
CA ILE A 23 27.58 36.09 2.44
C ILE A 23 26.16 36.61 2.65
N SER A 24 25.66 37.31 1.64
CA SER A 24 24.24 37.55 1.47
C SER A 24 23.56 36.20 1.22
N TYR A 25 22.78 35.73 2.19
CA TYR A 25 21.89 34.58 1.95
C TYR A 25 20.82 35.00 0.95
N SER A 26 20.96 34.54 -0.29
CA SER A 26 19.84 34.38 -1.21
C SER A 26 18.93 33.28 -0.69
N ASP A 27 17.63 33.53 -0.72
CA ASP A 27 16.58 32.55 -0.44
C ASP A 27 16.74 31.35 -1.41
N PRO A 28 16.65 30.08 -0.96
CA PRO A 28 16.63 28.94 -1.87
C PRO A 28 15.32 28.94 -2.67
N GLN A 29 15.39 29.51 -3.87
CA GLN A 29 14.34 29.51 -4.87
C GLN A 29 13.90 28.07 -5.17
N THR A 30 12.63 27.76 -4.90
CA THR A 30 12.03 26.47 -5.21
C THR A 30 12.07 26.22 -6.72
N ALA A 31 12.56 25.06 -7.15
CA ALA A 31 12.49 24.68 -8.56
C ALA A 31 11.02 24.48 -8.96
N TYR A 32 10.63 25.00 -10.12
CA TYR A 32 9.29 24.77 -10.66
C TYR A 32 9.30 23.49 -11.49
N ALA A 33 8.55 22.48 -11.04
CA ALA A 33 8.37 21.24 -11.79
C ALA A 33 7.58 21.51 -13.09
N ALA A 34 8.17 21.17 -14.25
CA ALA A 34 7.59 21.48 -15.56
C ALA A 34 6.25 20.75 -15.86
N ALA A 35 5.85 19.76 -15.07
CA ALA A 35 4.56 19.08 -15.21
C ALA A 35 3.35 19.90 -14.73
N SER A 36 3.56 21.02 -14.03
CA SER A 36 2.49 21.85 -13.47
C SER A 36 2.08 23.02 -14.39
N LYS A 37 0.85 23.52 -14.21
CA LYS A 37 0.40 24.80 -14.80
C LYS A 37 1.21 25.94 -14.16
N ILE A 38 1.92 26.71 -14.99
CA ILE A 38 2.69 27.88 -14.57
C ILE A 38 1.95 29.13 -15.03
N GLU A 39 1.45 29.92 -14.08
CA GLU A 39 0.87 31.24 -14.36
C GLU A 39 1.94 32.16 -14.96
N ALA A 40 1.60 32.88 -16.04
CA ALA A 40 2.60 33.63 -16.80
C ALA A 40 3.08 34.90 -16.06
N GLU A 41 2.33 35.40 -15.08
CA GLU A 41 2.76 36.46 -14.18
C GLU A 41 3.85 36.02 -13.18
N ASN A 42 4.08 34.72 -12.97
CA ASN A 42 5.10 34.19 -12.05
C ASN A 42 6.53 34.20 -12.65
N PHE A 43 6.88 35.21 -13.44
CA PHE A 43 8.22 35.37 -13.99
C PHE A 43 9.23 35.84 -12.92
N THR A 44 10.48 35.38 -13.05
CA THR A 44 11.61 35.78 -12.18
C THR A 44 12.33 37.02 -12.69
N SER A 45 12.21 37.31 -13.99
CA SER A 45 12.74 38.50 -14.66
C SER A 45 11.97 38.76 -15.96
N GLN A 46 11.94 39.99 -16.46
CA GLN A 46 11.26 40.34 -17.71
C GLN A 46 11.85 41.57 -18.39
N SER A 47 11.51 41.76 -19.68
CA SER A 47 11.67 43.02 -20.41
C SER A 47 10.40 43.36 -21.20
N GLY A 48 9.92 44.60 -21.07
CA GLY A 48 8.84 45.22 -21.85
C GLY A 48 7.42 44.97 -21.36
N ILE A 49 7.14 43.76 -20.87
CA ILE A 49 5.78 43.32 -20.50
C ILE A 49 5.23 43.97 -19.22
N ARG A 50 3.92 43.79 -18.99
CA ARG A 50 3.22 44.13 -17.75
C ARG A 50 2.20 43.05 -17.39
N THR A 51 1.77 43.00 -16.14
CA THR A 51 0.59 42.20 -15.75
C THR A 51 -0.69 43.04 -15.83
N GLU A 52 -1.81 42.40 -16.12
CA GLU A 52 -3.16 42.98 -16.00
C GLU A 52 -4.19 41.92 -15.57
N ALA A 53 -5.39 42.34 -15.15
CA ALA A 53 -6.44 41.41 -14.72
C ALA A 53 -6.92 40.51 -15.86
N CYS A 54 -7.03 39.20 -15.60
CA CYS A 54 -7.50 38.21 -16.57
C CYS A 54 -9.02 38.00 -16.46
N ALA A 55 -9.71 37.89 -17.60
CA ALA A 55 -11.14 37.59 -17.67
C ALA A 55 -11.49 36.16 -17.19
N GLU A 56 -10.52 35.25 -17.17
CA GLU A 56 -10.64 33.89 -16.59
C GLU A 56 -10.33 33.87 -15.07
N GLY A 57 -10.06 35.05 -14.47
CA GLY A 57 -9.60 35.20 -13.09
C GLY A 57 -8.06 35.24 -12.99
N GLY A 58 -7.54 35.87 -11.93
CA GLY A 58 -6.10 36.08 -11.74
C GLY A 58 -5.56 37.30 -12.51
N GLU A 59 -4.25 37.34 -12.72
CA GLU A 59 -3.62 38.25 -13.67
C GLU A 59 -3.26 37.50 -14.98
N ASN A 60 -2.64 38.19 -15.92
CA ASN A 60 -2.04 37.65 -17.12
C ASN A 60 -0.90 38.59 -17.55
N ILE A 61 0.07 38.11 -18.31
CA ILE A 61 1.06 39.00 -18.94
C ILE A 61 0.53 39.55 -20.26
N GLY A 62 0.62 40.86 -20.43
CA GLY A 62 0.17 41.59 -21.60
C GLY A 62 1.11 42.76 -21.93
N TYR A 63 0.64 43.65 -22.80
CA TYR A 63 1.43 44.75 -23.38
C TYR A 63 2.68 44.25 -24.15
N ILE A 64 2.68 42.99 -24.58
CA ILE A 64 3.82 42.32 -25.23
C ILE A 64 4.10 42.92 -26.61
N GLU A 65 5.30 43.46 -26.83
CA GLU A 65 5.79 43.91 -28.14
C GLU A 65 6.90 42.99 -28.70
N ASN A 66 7.24 43.15 -29.98
CA ASN A 66 8.29 42.34 -30.61
C ASN A 66 9.68 42.63 -30.01
N GLY A 67 10.29 41.60 -29.40
CA GLY A 67 11.61 41.66 -28.77
C GLY A 67 11.56 41.52 -27.24
N ASP A 68 10.36 41.61 -26.66
CA ASP A 68 10.12 41.43 -25.22
C ASP A 68 10.32 39.98 -24.77
N TYR A 69 10.45 39.78 -23.46
CA TYR A 69 10.57 38.44 -22.89
C TYR A 69 10.16 38.36 -21.42
N ALA A 70 9.78 37.15 -20.99
CA ALA A 70 9.66 36.74 -19.60
C ALA A 70 10.65 35.59 -19.31
N VAL A 71 11.18 35.52 -18.10
CA VAL A 71 12.13 34.50 -17.63
C VAL A 71 11.52 33.74 -16.46
N TYR A 72 11.70 32.43 -16.43
CA TYR A 72 11.30 31.56 -15.34
C TYR A 72 12.53 30.74 -14.96
N SER A 73 13.15 31.06 -13.82
CA SER A 73 14.41 30.43 -13.41
C SER A 73 14.20 29.08 -12.75
N GLY A 74 15.10 28.14 -13.02
CA GLY A 74 15.06 26.80 -12.41
C GLY A 74 13.83 25.95 -12.77
N ILE A 75 13.41 25.97 -14.05
CA ILE A 75 12.42 25.00 -14.56
C ILE A 75 13.10 23.63 -14.67
N ASP A 76 12.55 22.61 -14.03
CA ASP A 76 13.03 21.22 -14.20
C ASP A 76 12.23 20.49 -15.29
N PHE A 77 12.89 20.25 -16.42
CA PHE A 77 12.37 19.46 -17.54
C PHE A 77 12.56 17.94 -17.37
N GLY A 78 13.21 17.49 -16.29
CA GLY A 78 13.41 16.08 -15.97
C GLY A 78 14.15 15.32 -17.08
N SER A 79 13.63 14.13 -17.42
CA SER A 79 14.19 13.29 -18.49
C SER A 79 13.90 13.80 -19.92
N GLY A 80 12.98 14.77 -20.06
CA GLY A 80 12.57 15.34 -21.34
C GLY A 80 11.11 15.77 -21.36
N LYS A 81 10.84 17.01 -21.79
CA LYS A 81 9.49 17.46 -22.16
C LYS A 81 9.37 17.58 -23.68
N THR A 82 8.23 17.17 -24.24
CA THR A 82 8.03 16.96 -25.69
C THR A 82 7.12 17.99 -26.36
N SER A 83 6.30 18.70 -25.60
CA SER A 83 5.50 19.82 -26.07
C SER A 83 5.33 20.91 -25.00
N PHE A 84 4.93 22.09 -25.44
CA PHE A 84 4.52 23.21 -24.61
C PHE A 84 3.14 23.68 -25.06
N THR A 85 2.31 24.09 -24.11
CA THR A 85 0.99 24.70 -24.35
C THR A 85 0.90 26.01 -23.58
N ALA A 86 0.34 27.06 -24.19
CA ALA A 86 0.07 28.33 -23.54
C ALA A 86 -1.36 28.80 -23.80
N ARG A 87 -1.99 29.37 -22.77
CA ARG A 87 -3.29 30.04 -22.83
C ARG A 87 -3.08 31.49 -23.24
N VAL A 88 -3.52 31.83 -24.44
CA VAL A 88 -3.20 33.10 -25.10
C VAL A 88 -4.43 33.80 -25.67
N ALA A 89 -4.36 35.12 -25.76
CA ALA A 89 -5.40 35.95 -26.36
C ALA A 89 -4.78 37.06 -27.22
N SER A 90 -5.39 37.42 -28.35
CA SER A 90 -4.87 38.45 -29.25
C SER A 90 -5.98 39.14 -30.04
N ALA A 91 -6.08 40.46 -29.89
CA ALA A 91 -6.91 41.31 -30.74
C ALA A 91 -6.21 41.70 -32.07
N THR A 92 -5.00 41.21 -32.34
CA THR A 92 -4.21 41.57 -33.53
C THR A 92 -3.95 40.32 -34.39
N SER A 93 -2.90 40.34 -35.22
CA SER A 93 -2.49 39.16 -36.00
C SER A 93 -1.74 38.11 -35.16
N GLY A 94 -1.41 38.41 -33.89
CA GLY A 94 -0.59 37.56 -33.04
C GLY A 94 0.91 37.66 -33.34
N GLY A 95 1.65 36.57 -33.13
CA GLY A 95 3.10 36.51 -33.20
C GLY A 95 3.62 35.10 -32.85
N ASN A 96 4.78 35.00 -32.20
CA ASN A 96 5.32 33.74 -31.71
C ASN A 96 5.88 33.86 -30.29
N ILE A 97 5.84 32.74 -29.57
CA ILE A 97 6.56 32.50 -28.33
C ILE A 97 7.74 31.58 -28.66
N GLU A 98 8.97 32.10 -28.64
CA GLU A 98 10.21 31.32 -28.72
C GLU A 98 10.60 30.84 -27.31
N LEU A 99 10.79 29.54 -27.14
CA LEU A 99 11.28 28.94 -25.89
C LEU A 99 12.79 28.76 -25.96
N ARG A 100 13.52 29.45 -25.08
CA ARG A 100 15.00 29.42 -25.06
C ARG A 100 15.54 29.07 -23.68
N LEU A 101 16.56 28.22 -23.64
CA LEU A 101 17.24 27.83 -22.39
C LEU A 101 18.41 28.77 -22.06
N ASP A 102 18.57 29.06 -20.77
CA ASP A 102 19.68 29.74 -20.08
C ASP A 102 19.93 31.21 -20.45
N SER A 103 19.50 31.68 -21.63
CA SER A 103 19.57 33.10 -22.01
C SER A 103 18.61 33.47 -23.16
N ILE A 104 18.37 34.77 -23.33
CA ILE A 104 17.56 35.34 -24.42
C ILE A 104 18.03 35.01 -25.85
N ASN A 105 19.28 34.53 -25.99
CA ASN A 105 19.87 34.05 -27.25
C ASN A 105 20.36 32.60 -27.14
N GLY A 106 19.97 31.87 -26.09
CA GLY A 106 20.36 30.49 -25.84
C GLY A 106 19.61 29.48 -26.72
N THR A 107 19.77 28.20 -26.39
CA THR A 107 19.25 27.06 -27.15
C THR A 107 17.74 27.20 -27.35
N LEU A 108 17.31 27.38 -28.60
CA LEU A 108 15.90 27.39 -28.97
C LEU A 108 15.38 25.95 -28.94
N ILE A 109 14.50 25.65 -28.00
CA ILE A 109 13.91 24.31 -27.81
C ILE A 109 12.52 24.18 -28.45
N GLY A 110 11.85 25.29 -28.76
CA GLY A 110 10.56 25.29 -29.47
C GLY A 110 10.11 26.70 -29.87
N THR A 111 9.12 26.77 -30.78
CA THR A 111 8.47 28.02 -31.20
C THR A 111 6.98 27.79 -31.38
N CYS A 112 6.17 28.51 -30.59
CA CYS A 112 4.72 28.42 -30.57
C CYS A 112 4.08 29.60 -31.30
N PRO A 113 3.39 29.40 -32.44
CA PRO A 113 2.70 30.47 -33.15
C PRO A 113 1.40 30.84 -32.44
N VAL A 114 1.19 32.15 -32.22
CA VAL A 114 -0.04 32.73 -31.69
C VAL A 114 -0.77 33.42 -32.84
N SER A 115 -2.04 33.07 -33.06
CA SER A 115 -2.92 33.72 -34.05
C SER A 115 -3.90 34.68 -33.36
N GLY A 116 -4.48 35.60 -34.12
CA GLY A 116 -5.55 36.49 -33.64
C GLY A 116 -6.77 35.71 -33.15
N THR A 117 -7.17 35.93 -31.89
CA THR A 117 -8.37 35.34 -31.27
C THR A 117 -9.57 36.29 -31.29
N GLY A 118 -9.35 37.57 -31.62
CA GLY A 118 -10.39 38.58 -31.83
C GLY A 118 -10.54 39.59 -30.69
N ASP A 119 -9.99 39.30 -29.51
CA ASP A 119 -9.90 40.23 -28.37
C ASP A 119 -8.70 39.86 -27.48
N PHE A 120 -8.16 40.80 -26.70
CA PHE A 120 -7.05 40.56 -25.76
C PHE A 120 -7.45 39.74 -24.52
N GLN A 121 -8.75 39.48 -24.33
CA GLN A 121 -9.30 38.64 -23.28
C GLN A 121 -10.16 37.49 -23.83
N ASN A 122 -10.08 37.20 -25.13
CA ASN A 122 -10.66 35.98 -25.72
C ASN A 122 -9.59 34.88 -25.81
N TRP A 123 -9.62 33.94 -24.87
CA TRP A 123 -8.53 33.01 -24.61
C TRP A 123 -8.66 31.69 -25.37
N VAL A 124 -7.55 31.23 -25.95
CA VAL A 124 -7.40 29.92 -26.60
C VAL A 124 -6.09 29.26 -26.19
N ASP A 125 -6.00 27.94 -26.35
CA ASP A 125 -4.75 27.21 -26.13
C ASP A 125 -3.97 27.12 -27.45
N VAL A 126 -2.67 27.40 -27.41
CA VAL A 126 -1.74 27.14 -28.52
C VAL A 126 -0.63 26.22 -28.06
N SER A 127 -0.21 25.29 -28.92
CA SER A 127 0.81 24.30 -28.59
C SER A 127 1.89 24.19 -29.67
N CYS A 128 3.09 23.77 -29.26
CA CYS A 128 4.20 23.44 -30.15
C CYS A 128 5.05 22.32 -29.57
N ASN A 129 5.71 21.57 -30.46
CA ASN A 129 6.64 20.51 -30.08
C ASN A 129 7.95 21.11 -29.56
N LEU A 130 8.55 20.43 -28.58
CA LEU A 130 9.85 20.75 -28.02
C LEU A 130 10.91 19.73 -28.44
N THR A 131 12.15 20.18 -28.52
CA THR A 131 13.32 19.34 -28.77
C THR A 131 14.47 19.76 -27.85
N GLY A 132 15.02 18.83 -27.08
CA GLY A 132 16.18 19.08 -26.20
C GLY A 132 15.86 19.78 -24.88
N ALA A 133 14.59 19.82 -24.46
CA ALA A 133 14.16 20.33 -23.16
C ALA A 133 14.33 19.24 -22.09
N THR A 134 15.51 19.14 -21.45
CA THR A 134 15.87 18.10 -20.46
C THR A 134 16.67 18.72 -19.31
N GLY A 135 16.45 18.28 -18.07
CA GLY A 135 17.15 18.77 -16.88
C GLY A 135 16.72 20.17 -16.43
N ILE A 136 17.43 20.76 -15.47
CA ILE A 136 17.09 22.05 -14.85
C ILE A 136 17.71 23.21 -15.62
N HIS A 137 16.89 24.16 -16.06
CA HIS A 137 17.30 25.32 -16.86
C HIS A 137 16.51 26.58 -16.53
N ASP A 138 17.09 27.76 -16.84
CA ASP A 138 16.33 29.01 -16.88
C ASP A 138 15.58 29.10 -18.22
N LEU A 139 14.26 29.17 -18.20
CA LEU A 139 13.43 29.28 -19.39
C LEU A 139 13.16 30.75 -19.74
N TYR A 140 13.48 31.13 -20.97
CA TYR A 140 13.10 32.40 -21.58
C TYR A 140 11.94 32.17 -22.54
N LEU A 141 10.80 32.80 -22.27
CA LEU A 141 9.73 33.00 -23.25
C LEU A 141 9.99 34.34 -23.95
N LYS A 142 10.46 34.27 -25.20
CA LYS A 142 10.80 35.45 -26.01
C LYS A 142 9.74 35.68 -27.08
N PHE A 143 9.26 36.91 -27.19
CA PHE A 143 8.12 37.25 -28.02
C PHE A 143 8.56 37.91 -29.33
N THR A 144 8.10 37.37 -30.47
CA THR A 144 8.45 37.90 -31.81
C THR A 144 7.20 38.09 -32.67
N GLY A 145 7.18 39.12 -33.50
CA GLY A 145 6.00 39.48 -34.27
C GLY A 145 6.11 40.80 -35.03
N GLY A 146 4.95 41.40 -35.32
CA GLY A 146 4.85 42.70 -35.97
C GLY A 146 5.14 43.88 -35.02
N SER A 147 4.80 45.08 -35.48
CA SER A 147 4.85 46.31 -34.67
C SER A 147 3.60 46.47 -33.80
N GLY A 148 3.76 46.87 -32.54
CA GLY A 148 2.66 47.03 -31.57
C GLY A 148 2.37 45.74 -30.79
N TYR A 149 1.30 45.76 -29.99
CA TYR A 149 0.98 44.65 -29.09
C TYR A 149 0.61 43.35 -29.83
N LEU A 150 1.26 42.25 -29.44
CA LEU A 150 1.16 40.96 -30.11
C LEU A 150 0.01 40.11 -29.56
N PHE A 151 0.08 39.78 -28.27
CA PHE A 151 -0.86 38.90 -27.56
C PHE A 151 -0.66 39.04 -26.05
N ASN A 152 -1.60 38.50 -25.28
CA ASN A 152 -1.47 38.26 -23.85
C ASN A 152 -1.27 36.74 -23.60
N ILE A 153 -0.67 36.39 -22.46
CA ILE A 153 -0.54 35.01 -21.97
C ILE A 153 -1.05 34.94 -20.53
N ASN A 154 -2.00 34.04 -20.27
CA ASN A 154 -2.55 33.75 -18.94
C ASN A 154 -1.63 32.75 -18.22
N TRP A 155 -1.42 31.58 -18.81
CA TRP A 155 -0.58 30.52 -18.25
C TRP A 155 0.07 29.67 -19.35
N PHE A 156 1.04 28.84 -18.97
CA PHE A 156 1.60 27.79 -19.82
C PHE A 156 1.90 26.50 -19.03
N SER A 157 2.14 25.41 -19.75
CA SER A 157 2.52 24.11 -19.20
C SER A 157 3.31 23.30 -20.23
N PHE A 158 3.92 22.20 -19.79
CA PHE A 158 4.62 21.26 -20.65
C PHE A 158 3.87 19.92 -20.75
N ASP A 159 3.97 19.29 -21.91
CA ASP A 159 3.27 18.05 -22.28
C ASP A 159 1.72 18.12 -22.20
N GLY A 160 1.21 19.35 -22.19
CA GLY A 160 -0.21 19.68 -22.07
C GLY A 160 -0.59 19.87 -20.60
N ALA A 161 -1.38 20.91 -20.32
CA ALA A 161 -2.15 20.90 -19.09
C ALA A 161 -3.18 19.78 -19.26
N SER A 162 -3.08 18.73 -18.45
CA SER A 162 -4.19 17.83 -18.24
C SER A 162 -5.32 18.67 -17.65
N SER A 163 -6.27 19.08 -18.52
CA SER A 163 -7.64 19.23 -18.07
C SER A 163 -7.99 17.87 -17.51
N SER A 164 -7.99 17.75 -16.17
CA SER A 164 -8.22 16.46 -15.54
C SER A 164 -9.59 16.01 -15.99
N LYS A 165 -9.63 15.00 -16.85
CA LYS A 165 -10.85 14.34 -17.28
C LYS A 165 -11.34 13.55 -16.09
N THR A 166 -11.93 14.29 -15.15
CA THR A 166 -12.50 13.76 -13.93
C THR A 166 -13.62 12.85 -14.38
N LEU A 167 -13.36 11.54 -14.33
CA LEU A 167 -14.32 10.56 -14.81
C LEU A 167 -15.60 10.73 -13.98
N GLY A 168 -16.74 10.91 -14.66
CA GLY A 168 -18.02 11.28 -14.07
C GLY A 168 -18.37 12.78 -14.07
N ASP A 169 -17.42 13.68 -14.26
CA ASP A 169 -17.69 15.11 -14.51
C ASP A 169 -17.89 15.29 -16.02
N ILE A 170 -19.16 15.32 -16.43
CA ILE A 170 -19.58 15.25 -17.84
C ILE A 170 -19.86 16.66 -18.38
N ASN A 171 -20.25 17.59 -17.51
CA ASN A 171 -20.44 19.00 -17.85
C ASN A 171 -19.15 19.85 -17.75
N ALA A 172 -18.08 19.28 -17.18
CA ALA A 172 -16.79 19.93 -16.90
C ALA A 172 -16.86 21.13 -15.94
N ASP A 173 -17.79 21.10 -14.96
CA ASP A 173 -17.92 22.14 -13.93
C ASP A 173 -17.04 21.93 -12.69
N GLY A 174 -16.32 20.80 -12.62
CA GLY A 174 -15.44 20.42 -11.51
C GLY A 174 -16.14 19.58 -10.43
N SER A 175 -17.42 19.26 -10.60
CA SER A 175 -18.22 18.43 -9.69
C SER A 175 -18.69 17.14 -10.38
N ILE A 176 -18.96 16.11 -9.58
CA ILE A 176 -19.69 14.92 -10.03
C ILE A 176 -21.02 14.91 -9.28
N ASP A 177 -22.10 15.35 -9.93
CA ASP A 177 -23.38 15.55 -9.25
C ASP A 177 -24.63 15.04 -10.04
N ALA A 178 -25.82 15.43 -9.59
CA ALA A 178 -27.09 15.01 -10.21
C ALA A 178 -27.28 15.56 -11.65
N ILE A 179 -26.53 16.58 -12.07
CA ILE A 179 -26.50 17.15 -13.41
C ILE A 179 -25.81 16.15 -14.37
N ASP A 180 -24.67 15.58 -14.01
CA ASP A 180 -23.96 14.57 -14.82
C ASP A 180 -24.80 13.30 -14.99
N LEU A 181 -25.44 12.86 -13.90
CA LEU A 181 -26.42 11.77 -13.95
C LEU A 181 -27.60 12.09 -14.90
N MET A 182 -28.01 13.36 -14.99
CA MET A 182 -29.04 13.79 -15.95
C MET A 182 -28.53 13.72 -17.38
N LEU A 183 -27.27 14.09 -17.65
CA LEU A 183 -26.67 14.05 -18.97
C LEU A 183 -26.55 12.62 -19.50
N ILE A 184 -26.05 11.66 -18.70
CA ILE A 184 -26.08 10.23 -19.06
C ILE A 184 -27.53 9.81 -19.36
N LYS A 185 -28.49 10.17 -18.49
CA LYS A 185 -29.89 9.78 -18.68
C LYS A 185 -30.50 10.34 -19.97
N LYS A 186 -30.19 11.59 -20.35
CA LYS A 186 -30.64 12.19 -21.61
C LYS A 186 -30.01 11.50 -22.81
N HIS A 187 -28.74 11.15 -22.72
CA HIS A 187 -28.01 10.40 -23.75
C HIS A 187 -28.64 9.03 -24.03
N LEU A 188 -28.90 8.24 -22.97
CA LEU A 188 -29.56 6.93 -23.07
C LEU A 188 -31.01 7.01 -23.61
N LEU A 189 -31.65 8.18 -23.50
CA LEU A 189 -32.98 8.44 -24.06
C LEU A 189 -32.94 9.05 -25.47
N GLY A 190 -31.75 9.25 -26.06
CA GLY A 190 -31.57 9.87 -27.37
C GLY A 190 -31.99 11.34 -27.44
N ALA A 191 -32.07 12.02 -26.29
CA ALA A 191 -32.57 13.39 -26.18
C ALA A 191 -31.48 14.46 -26.37
N GLU A 192 -30.22 14.13 -26.06
CA GLU A 192 -29.07 15.03 -26.13
C GLU A 192 -27.79 14.21 -26.33
N ALA A 193 -26.81 14.73 -27.07
CA ALA A 193 -25.51 14.08 -27.22
C ALA A 193 -24.58 14.57 -26.09
N ILE A 194 -23.74 13.66 -25.56
CA ILE A 194 -22.67 14.03 -24.64
C ILE A 194 -21.45 14.43 -25.47
N GLU A 195 -20.93 15.64 -25.27
CA GLU A 195 -19.74 16.13 -25.99
C GLU A 195 -18.46 15.49 -25.45
N ASN A 196 -18.32 15.40 -24.12
CA ASN A 196 -17.21 14.72 -23.46
C ASN A 196 -17.56 13.25 -23.17
N THR A 197 -17.55 12.41 -24.20
CA THR A 197 -17.89 10.98 -24.07
C THR A 197 -16.94 10.21 -23.14
N ALA A 198 -15.69 10.67 -23.00
CA ALA A 198 -14.70 10.02 -22.15
C ALA A 198 -14.99 10.18 -20.65
N SER A 199 -15.54 11.32 -20.21
CA SER A 199 -16.01 11.46 -18.82
C SER A 199 -17.30 10.68 -18.51
N ALA A 200 -17.97 10.14 -19.53
CA ALA A 200 -19.24 9.42 -19.39
C ALA A 200 -19.13 7.89 -19.55
N ASP A 201 -17.98 7.38 -19.98
CA ASP A 201 -17.62 5.95 -20.08
C ASP A 201 -16.94 5.51 -18.76
N LEU A 202 -17.77 5.31 -17.74
CA LEU A 202 -17.38 5.14 -16.34
C LEU A 202 -16.84 3.73 -16.04
N ASP A 203 -16.89 2.80 -17.00
CA ASP A 203 -16.25 1.48 -16.92
C ASP A 203 -15.14 1.24 -17.97
N ALA A 204 -14.84 2.24 -18.81
CA ALA A 204 -13.88 2.17 -19.92
C ALA A 204 -14.18 1.05 -20.92
N SER A 205 -15.47 0.74 -21.12
CA SER A 205 -15.93 -0.22 -22.12
C SER A 205 -15.90 0.32 -23.55
N GLY A 206 -15.74 1.64 -23.73
CA GLY A 206 -15.86 2.34 -25.00
C GLY A 206 -17.30 2.65 -25.41
N ALA A 207 -18.26 2.50 -24.49
CA ALA A 207 -19.68 2.79 -24.68
C ALA A 207 -20.20 3.68 -23.54
N ILE A 208 -21.31 4.38 -23.77
CA ILE A 208 -22.07 5.06 -22.72
C ILE A 208 -23.44 4.39 -22.67
N ASP A 209 -23.65 3.48 -21.72
CA ASP A 209 -24.85 2.67 -21.60
C ASP A 209 -25.49 2.69 -20.19
N ALA A 210 -26.37 1.73 -19.91
CA ALA A 210 -27.03 1.62 -18.62
C ALA A 210 -26.08 1.30 -17.45
N ILE A 211 -24.88 0.79 -17.72
CA ILE A 211 -23.82 0.51 -16.76
C ILE A 211 -23.27 1.83 -16.21
N ASP A 212 -22.93 2.80 -17.05
CA ASP A 212 -22.45 4.13 -16.64
C ASP A 212 -23.49 4.87 -15.81
N PHE A 213 -24.75 4.82 -16.23
CA PHE A 213 -25.85 5.38 -15.45
C PHE A 213 -26.03 4.72 -14.07
N ALA A 214 -25.71 3.43 -13.95
CA ALA A 214 -25.73 2.71 -12.67
C ALA A 214 -24.51 3.02 -11.80
N LEU A 215 -23.33 3.19 -12.41
CA LEU A 215 -22.09 3.57 -11.73
C LEU A 215 -22.18 5.01 -11.20
N MET A 216 -22.63 5.96 -12.01
CA MET A 216 -22.91 7.35 -11.59
C MET A 216 -23.83 7.39 -10.38
N LYS A 217 -24.91 6.58 -10.37
CA LYS A 217 -25.78 6.45 -9.19
C LYS A 217 -25.08 5.88 -7.97
N GLN A 218 -24.22 4.88 -8.13
CA GLN A 218 -23.47 4.31 -7.01
C GLN A 218 -22.50 5.34 -6.41
N TYR A 219 -21.86 6.15 -7.26
CA TYR A 219 -20.97 7.23 -6.84
C TYR A 219 -21.71 8.31 -6.04
N LEU A 220 -22.82 8.83 -6.59
CA LEU A 220 -23.66 9.83 -5.92
C LEU A 220 -24.36 9.32 -4.64
N LEU A 221 -24.43 8.00 -4.44
CA LEU A 221 -24.91 7.37 -3.21
C LEU A 221 -23.78 7.00 -2.23
N GLY A 222 -22.52 7.26 -2.57
CA GLY A 222 -21.35 6.90 -1.76
C GLY A 222 -21.10 5.39 -1.66
N ILE A 223 -21.65 4.60 -2.59
CA ILE A 223 -21.47 3.14 -2.67
C ILE A 223 -20.12 2.80 -3.31
N ILE A 224 -19.69 3.61 -4.27
CA ILE A 224 -18.33 3.64 -4.83
C ILE A 224 -17.76 5.05 -4.63
N THR A 225 -16.44 5.15 -4.42
CA THR A 225 -15.72 6.44 -4.30
C THR A 225 -14.88 6.76 -5.52
N THR A 226 -14.80 5.85 -6.48
CA THR A 226 -14.09 5.95 -7.76
C THR A 226 -14.84 5.12 -8.81
N PHE A 227 -14.63 5.45 -10.09
CA PHE A 227 -15.27 4.74 -11.22
C PHE A 227 -14.35 3.63 -11.77
N PRO A 228 -14.89 2.44 -12.14
CA PRO A 228 -14.09 1.34 -12.69
C PRO A 228 -13.28 1.66 -13.95
N GLY A 229 -13.77 2.57 -14.77
CA GLY A 229 -13.14 3.01 -16.02
C GLY A 229 -12.07 4.08 -15.84
N ALA A 230 -11.74 4.44 -14.60
CA ALA A 230 -10.65 5.37 -14.33
C ALA A 230 -9.36 4.75 -14.86
N SER A 231 -8.86 5.27 -15.97
CA SER A 231 -7.57 4.86 -16.51
C SER A 231 -6.53 5.10 -15.43
N VAL A 232 -5.84 4.02 -15.04
CA VAL A 232 -4.59 4.14 -14.30
C VAL A 232 -3.56 4.67 -15.28
N GLU A 233 -3.57 6.00 -15.50
CA GLU A 233 -2.43 6.67 -16.09
C GLU A 233 -1.20 6.38 -15.21
N PRO A 234 -0.04 6.05 -15.80
CA PRO A 234 1.17 5.89 -15.01
C PRO A 234 1.51 7.24 -14.38
N GLU A 235 1.78 7.24 -13.09
CA GLU A 235 2.31 8.40 -12.37
C GLU A 235 3.57 8.92 -13.11
N ASP A 236 3.50 10.13 -13.69
CA ASP A 236 4.72 10.88 -14.03
C ASP A 236 5.43 11.13 -12.68
N PRO A 237 6.75 10.87 -12.55
CA PRO A 237 7.36 10.84 -11.24
C PRO A 237 7.39 12.26 -10.68
N GLU A 238 6.53 12.50 -9.68
CA GLU A 238 6.86 13.42 -8.61
C GLU A 238 8.30 13.11 -8.17
N ASP A 239 9.14 14.13 -8.03
CA ASP A 239 10.42 14.01 -7.34
C ASP A 239 10.08 13.41 -5.97
N PRO A 240 10.45 12.13 -5.71
CA PRO A 240 9.60 11.24 -4.94
C PRO A 240 9.36 11.84 -3.57
N GLU A 241 8.08 12.14 -3.25
CA GLU A 241 7.69 12.60 -1.92
C GLU A 241 8.41 11.70 -0.92
N GLU A 242 9.34 12.25 -0.13
CA GLU A 242 10.21 11.44 0.72
C GLU A 242 9.29 10.54 1.56
N PRO A 243 9.31 9.21 1.35
CA PRO A 243 8.12 8.39 1.53
C PRO A 243 7.58 8.59 2.93
N GLN A 244 6.33 9.07 3.03
CA GLN A 244 5.81 9.66 4.26
C GLN A 244 5.62 8.60 5.35
N PHE A 245 6.71 8.25 6.01
CA PHE A 245 6.73 7.16 6.96
C PHE A 245 5.93 7.54 8.20
N ASN A 246 4.84 6.83 8.44
CA ASN A 246 4.12 6.84 9.70
C ASN A 246 4.97 6.13 10.78
N ILE A 247 5.91 6.87 11.36
CA ILE A 247 6.78 6.44 12.48
C ILE A 247 6.41 7.19 13.76
N PRO A 248 5.27 6.88 14.42
CA PRO A 248 4.80 7.60 15.61
C PRO A 248 5.59 7.28 16.89
N TRP A 249 6.52 6.31 16.86
CA TRP A 249 7.28 5.86 18.03
C TRP A 249 8.76 5.60 17.71
N ASP A 250 9.63 5.88 18.68
CA ASP A 250 11.05 5.48 18.64
C ASP A 250 11.20 3.95 18.55
N TRP A 251 10.37 3.21 19.29
CA TRP A 251 10.28 1.75 19.27
C TRP A 251 8.84 1.31 18.96
N ALA A 252 8.65 0.56 17.89
CA ALA A 252 7.34 0.00 17.51
C ALA A 252 7.21 -1.47 17.98
N GLY A 253 6.26 -1.75 18.87
CA GLY A 253 5.98 -3.10 19.34
C GLY A 253 5.34 -3.99 18.28
N VAL A 254 5.73 -5.26 18.23
CA VAL A 254 5.08 -6.30 17.41
C VAL A 254 4.81 -7.54 18.26
N ILE A 255 3.55 -7.97 18.36
CA ILE A 255 3.14 -9.05 19.26
C ILE A 255 2.86 -10.35 18.50
N GLY A 256 3.71 -11.36 18.67
CA GLY A 256 3.53 -12.70 18.12
C GLY A 256 2.69 -13.61 19.01
N THR A 257 1.53 -14.03 18.52
CA THR A 257 0.64 -14.98 19.21
C THR A 257 0.12 -16.05 18.23
N GLY A 258 -0.55 -17.07 18.76
CA GLY A 258 -0.96 -18.26 18.02
C GLY A 258 -0.43 -19.55 18.65
N GLN A 259 -0.12 -20.55 17.82
CA GLN A 259 0.30 -21.89 18.29
C GLN A 259 1.77 -22.21 17.97
N SER A 260 2.09 -23.49 17.80
CA SER A 260 3.43 -24.03 17.53
C SER A 260 4.20 -23.32 16.40
N LEU A 261 3.52 -22.96 15.31
CA LEU A 261 4.11 -22.17 14.23
C LEU A 261 4.45 -20.72 14.63
N SER A 262 3.74 -20.10 15.59
CA SER A 262 4.10 -18.76 16.09
C SER A 262 5.39 -18.77 16.93
N VAL A 263 5.74 -19.92 17.52
CA VAL A 263 6.87 -20.09 18.44
C VAL A 263 8.06 -20.87 17.85
N GLY A 264 8.08 -21.06 16.53
CA GLY A 264 9.22 -21.65 15.82
C GLY A 264 9.40 -23.16 16.00
N HIS A 265 8.31 -23.92 16.20
CA HIS A 265 8.39 -25.39 16.30
C HIS A 265 9.03 -25.99 15.04
N PHE A 266 10.03 -26.87 15.20
CA PHE A 266 10.92 -27.37 14.13
C PHE A 266 11.69 -26.31 13.32
N GLY A 267 11.77 -25.06 13.81
CA GLY A 267 12.65 -24.00 13.29
C GLY A 267 14.13 -24.23 13.65
N THR A 268 14.65 -25.44 13.46
CA THR A 268 16.02 -25.82 13.86
C THR A 268 16.86 -26.26 12.67
N PRO A 269 18.15 -25.91 12.60
CA PRO A 269 18.86 -24.98 13.49
C PRO A 269 18.33 -23.53 13.32
N VAL A 270 18.49 -22.71 14.37
CA VAL A 270 18.26 -21.26 14.26
C VAL A 270 19.26 -20.62 13.30
N VAL A 271 18.80 -19.60 12.58
CA VAL A 271 19.54 -18.97 11.48
C VAL A 271 19.69 -17.46 11.70
N SER A 272 18.71 -16.78 12.30
CA SER A 272 18.79 -15.34 12.59
C SER A 272 19.54 -15.02 13.90
N THR A 273 20.78 -15.52 14.02
CA THR A 273 21.60 -15.41 15.26
C THR A 273 22.35 -14.09 15.41
N THR A 274 22.26 -13.19 14.42
CA THR A 274 22.85 -11.84 14.45
C THR A 274 21.81 -10.78 14.15
N GLN A 275 21.97 -9.60 14.76
CA GLN A 275 21.06 -8.46 14.58
C GLN A 275 21.77 -7.37 13.76
N PRO A 276 21.41 -7.19 12.47
CA PRO A 276 22.10 -6.26 11.55
C PRO A 276 21.62 -4.80 11.67
N TYR A 277 20.59 -4.55 12.47
CA TYR A 277 19.99 -3.24 12.74
C TYR A 277 19.86 -3.04 14.27
N ASN A 278 19.03 -2.11 14.72
CA ASN A 278 18.80 -1.86 16.15
C ASN A 278 17.52 -2.52 16.71
N ASN A 279 16.93 -3.49 16.01
CA ASN A 279 15.71 -4.19 16.44
C ASN A 279 15.90 -4.94 17.78
N LEU A 280 14.83 -5.00 18.59
CA LEU A 280 14.89 -5.35 20.01
C LEU A 280 13.97 -6.51 20.41
N LYS A 281 14.35 -7.18 21.49
CA LYS A 281 13.51 -8.11 22.26
C LYS A 281 13.64 -7.87 23.75
N LEU A 282 12.65 -8.29 24.52
CA LEU A 282 12.73 -8.28 25.98
C LEU A 282 13.61 -9.44 26.46
N SER A 283 14.69 -9.13 27.18
CA SER A 283 15.45 -10.12 27.95
C SER A 283 14.86 -10.24 29.34
N LEU A 284 14.56 -11.47 29.75
CA LEU A 284 14.08 -11.79 31.09
C LEU A 284 15.23 -11.99 32.10
N GLY A 285 16.48 -11.69 31.72
CA GLY A 285 17.66 -11.87 32.57
C GLY A 285 17.84 -13.32 33.03
N ASN A 286 18.11 -13.49 34.33
CA ASN A 286 18.21 -14.81 34.98
C ASN A 286 16.92 -15.15 35.74
N LEU A 287 15.80 -14.50 35.40
CA LEU A 287 14.51 -14.89 35.94
C LEU A 287 14.15 -16.25 35.35
N ASN A 288 14.42 -17.31 36.11
CA ASN A 288 13.86 -18.64 35.92
C ASN A 288 12.35 -18.57 36.19
N LEU A 289 11.61 -17.83 35.36
CA LEU A 289 10.17 -17.65 35.51
C LEU A 289 9.49 -18.97 35.18
N THR A 290 9.31 -19.78 36.22
CA THR A 290 8.10 -20.56 36.35
C THR A 290 6.93 -19.59 36.24
N VAL A 291 6.19 -19.71 35.14
CA VAL A 291 4.73 -19.53 35.01
C VAL A 291 4.06 -18.93 36.26
N PRO A 292 3.47 -17.71 36.15
CA PRO A 292 3.33 -16.63 37.15
C PRO A 292 4.19 -16.62 38.43
N PRO A 293 4.63 -15.44 38.93
CA PRO A 293 4.11 -14.10 38.63
C PRO A 293 4.87 -13.30 37.56
N TYR A 294 4.11 -12.50 36.83
CA TYR A 294 4.60 -11.61 35.76
C TYR A 294 4.79 -10.17 36.26
N ASP A 295 5.89 -9.88 36.97
CA ASP A 295 6.20 -8.51 37.41
C ASP A 295 6.92 -7.70 36.32
N SER A 296 6.16 -6.88 35.58
CA SER A 296 6.68 -6.00 34.53
C SER A 296 7.61 -4.90 35.04
N ASN A 297 7.70 -4.68 36.36
CA ASN A 297 8.62 -3.73 36.99
C ASN A 297 9.96 -4.35 37.41
N ASN A 298 10.14 -5.67 37.24
CA ASN A 298 11.35 -6.36 37.68
C ASN A 298 12.63 -5.74 37.08
N SER A 299 13.64 -5.54 37.91
CA SER A 299 14.88 -4.84 37.57
C SER A 299 15.87 -5.65 36.73
N GLN A 300 15.67 -6.97 36.58
CA GLN A 300 16.40 -7.80 35.61
C GLN A 300 15.88 -7.60 34.16
N LEU A 301 14.68 -7.01 34.06
CA LEU A 301 14.03 -6.35 32.92
C LEU A 301 14.97 -5.56 32.01
N LYS A 302 15.32 -6.02 30.79
CA LYS A 302 16.09 -5.17 29.85
C LYS A 302 15.80 -5.45 28.37
N MET A 303 15.88 -4.41 27.54
CA MET A 303 15.89 -4.57 26.08
C MET A 303 17.26 -5.05 25.62
N VAL A 304 17.29 -6.00 24.68
CA VAL A 304 18.50 -6.52 24.04
C VAL A 304 18.26 -6.68 22.53
N PRO A 305 19.31 -6.80 21.70
CA PRO A 305 19.14 -7.04 20.26
C PRO A 305 18.28 -8.28 19.97
N LEU A 306 17.38 -8.15 19.01
CA LEU A 306 16.51 -9.23 18.52
C LEU A 306 17.34 -10.22 17.70
N VAL A 307 17.49 -11.43 18.22
CA VAL A 307 18.12 -12.59 17.57
C VAL A 307 17.36 -13.85 17.94
N GLU A 308 17.41 -14.87 17.09
CA GLU A 308 16.87 -16.19 17.39
C GLU A 308 17.89 -17.09 18.14
N PRO A 309 17.42 -17.98 19.04
CA PRO A 309 16.03 -18.12 19.47
C PRO A 309 15.62 -16.92 20.33
N ILE A 310 14.39 -16.41 20.16
CA ILE A 310 13.97 -15.16 20.81
C ILE A 310 14.05 -15.26 22.34
N ARG A 311 13.77 -16.43 22.93
CA ARG A 311 14.13 -16.79 24.32
C ARG A 311 14.80 -18.17 24.35
N ASN A 312 15.15 -18.67 25.53
CA ASN A 312 15.70 -20.02 25.68
C ASN A 312 14.75 -21.06 25.05
N ILE A 313 15.31 -22.01 24.31
CA ILE A 313 14.54 -23.09 23.69
C ILE A 313 13.94 -23.99 24.79
N GLY A 314 12.64 -24.23 24.72
CA GLY A 314 11.91 -25.13 25.60
C GLY A 314 12.29 -26.59 25.40
N SER A 315 12.17 -27.36 26.47
CA SER A 315 12.37 -28.81 26.45
C SER A 315 11.19 -29.51 27.13
N GLY A 316 10.66 -30.56 26.47
CA GLY A 316 9.50 -31.32 26.96
C GLY A 316 8.20 -30.97 26.25
N TRP A 317 7.20 -31.84 26.42
CA TRP A 317 5.88 -31.69 25.80
C TRP A 317 5.03 -30.71 26.62
N HIS A 318 4.49 -29.70 25.94
CA HIS A 318 3.90 -28.47 26.49
C HIS A 318 4.81 -27.68 27.44
N VAL A 319 5.12 -26.46 26.99
CA VAL A 319 5.96 -25.50 27.72
C VAL A 319 5.32 -24.12 27.60
N ALA A 320 4.86 -23.59 28.73
CA ALA A 320 4.30 -22.25 28.81
C ALA A 320 5.34 -21.17 28.51
N TYR A 321 4.85 -19.95 28.28
CA TYR A 321 5.67 -18.75 28.37
C TYR A 321 6.42 -18.70 29.73
N PRO A 322 7.74 -18.38 29.76
CA PRO A 322 8.57 -17.88 28.65
C PRO A 322 9.41 -18.94 27.92
N ILE A 323 9.32 -20.20 28.33
CA ILE A 323 10.07 -21.34 27.75
C ILE A 323 9.33 -21.98 26.57
N ASN A 324 8.36 -21.27 25.99
CA ASN A 324 7.51 -21.70 24.89
C ASN A 324 8.18 -21.65 23.50
N ILE A 325 9.43 -21.20 23.39
CA ILE A 325 10.15 -21.04 22.11
C ILE A 325 10.80 -22.36 21.69
N TRP A 326 10.67 -22.76 20.43
CA TRP A 326 11.17 -24.05 19.94
C TRP A 326 12.29 -23.95 18.88
N GLY A 327 12.55 -22.75 18.36
CA GLY A 327 13.53 -22.52 17.29
C GLY A 327 13.37 -21.15 16.67
N GLU A 328 13.72 -21.04 15.38
CA GLU A 328 13.56 -19.86 14.54
C GLU A 328 12.08 -19.47 14.45
N THR A 329 11.75 -18.27 14.91
CA THR A 329 10.40 -17.69 14.77
C THR A 329 10.35 -16.75 13.55
N PRO A 330 9.18 -16.34 13.04
CA PRO A 330 9.12 -15.33 11.99
C PRO A 330 9.60 -13.94 12.45
N HIS A 331 9.78 -13.69 13.76
CA HIS A 331 9.90 -12.33 14.29
C HIS A 331 11.23 -11.65 13.96
N THR A 332 12.35 -12.35 14.03
CA THR A 332 13.66 -11.72 13.73
C THR A 332 13.80 -11.38 12.24
N ALA A 333 13.32 -12.25 11.35
CA ALA A 333 13.29 -11.96 9.91
C ALA A 333 12.32 -10.83 9.57
N MET A 334 11.13 -10.80 10.19
CA MET A 334 10.13 -9.75 10.04
C MET A 334 10.67 -8.37 10.42
N ALA A 335 11.23 -8.23 11.63
CA ALA A 335 11.85 -7.00 12.11
C ALA A 335 12.91 -6.48 11.14
N ASN A 336 13.82 -7.38 10.73
CA ASN A 336 14.91 -7.03 9.82
C ASN A 336 14.40 -6.66 8.42
N GLN A 337 13.31 -7.26 7.95
CA GLN A 337 12.70 -6.93 6.66
C GLN A 337 12.04 -5.55 6.69
N ILE A 338 11.32 -5.20 7.77
CA ILE A 338 10.70 -3.88 7.94
C ILE A 338 11.79 -2.81 7.89
N THR A 339 12.83 -2.93 8.71
CA THR A 339 13.95 -1.99 8.72
C THR A 339 14.65 -1.91 7.36
N ALA A 340 14.81 -3.03 6.66
CA ALA A 340 15.44 -3.04 5.33
C ALA A 340 14.61 -2.29 4.28
N LEU A 341 13.28 -2.43 4.30
CA LEU A 341 12.39 -1.72 3.38
C LEU A 341 12.41 -0.21 3.65
N VAL A 342 12.25 0.20 4.91
CA VAL A 342 12.33 1.62 5.30
C VAL A 342 13.66 2.24 4.86
N LYS A 343 14.78 1.56 5.09
CA LYS A 343 16.11 2.06 4.67
C LYS A 343 16.35 2.02 3.16
N ALA A 344 15.73 1.09 2.43
CA ALA A 344 15.79 1.05 0.97
C ALA A 344 15.03 2.23 0.35
N ALA A 345 13.96 2.68 1.03
CA ALA A 345 13.17 3.86 0.69
C ALA A 345 13.75 5.18 1.27
N GLY A 346 15.04 5.22 1.62
CA GLY A 346 15.71 6.44 2.14
C GLY A 346 15.54 6.70 3.65
N GLY A 347 14.69 5.95 4.33
CA GLY A 347 14.39 6.11 5.75
C GLY A 347 15.52 5.70 6.71
N LYS A 348 15.30 6.02 7.98
CA LYS A 348 16.21 5.68 9.09
C LYS A 348 15.97 4.24 9.58
N ASP A 349 16.72 3.82 10.59
CA ASP A 349 16.50 2.53 11.26
C ASP A 349 15.12 2.52 11.95
N TYR A 350 14.16 1.81 11.37
CA TYR A 350 12.84 1.57 11.96
C TYR A 350 12.96 0.45 12.99
N ILE A 351 13.00 0.83 14.27
CA ILE A 351 13.28 -0.09 15.38
C ILE A 351 11.98 -0.73 15.86
N THR A 352 11.88 -2.04 15.67
CA THR A 352 10.78 -2.84 16.21
C THR A 352 11.20 -3.59 17.49
N ALA A 353 10.26 -3.75 18.42
CA ALA A 353 10.42 -4.52 19.65
C ALA A 353 9.46 -5.73 19.63
N HIS A 354 10.00 -6.92 19.37
CA HIS A 354 9.19 -8.12 19.13
C HIS A 354 8.95 -8.93 20.41
N THR A 355 7.70 -9.37 20.60
CA THR A 355 7.30 -10.36 21.61
C THR A 355 6.83 -11.63 20.91
N VAL A 356 7.04 -12.79 21.52
CA VAL A 356 6.50 -14.08 21.04
C VAL A 356 5.92 -14.85 22.22
N VAL A 357 4.61 -15.05 22.24
CA VAL A 357 3.86 -15.52 23.41
C VAL A 357 2.87 -16.64 23.11
N GLY A 358 2.81 -17.16 21.88
CA GLY A 358 1.89 -18.25 21.51
C GLY A 358 2.14 -19.56 22.26
N GLU A 359 1.19 -20.50 22.17
CA GLU A 359 1.22 -21.76 22.91
C GLU A 359 1.13 -22.99 21.99
N THR A 360 2.17 -23.81 22.00
CA THR A 360 2.28 -25.02 21.19
C THR A 360 1.06 -25.94 21.35
N GLY A 361 0.44 -26.28 20.23
CA GLY A 361 -0.70 -27.21 20.16
C GLY A 361 -2.05 -26.65 20.62
N GLN A 362 -2.15 -25.38 21.04
CA GLN A 362 -3.37 -24.86 21.66
C GLN A 362 -4.34 -24.19 20.68
N GLY A 363 -5.61 -24.15 21.07
CA GLY A 363 -6.68 -23.44 20.39
C GLY A 363 -6.94 -22.06 20.99
N TYR A 364 -7.91 -21.33 20.41
CA TYR A 364 -8.29 -19.99 20.85
C TYR A 364 -8.62 -19.91 22.35
N GLU A 365 -9.21 -20.96 22.92
CA GLU A 365 -9.62 -21.02 24.33
C GLU A 365 -8.47 -20.83 25.33
N GLN A 366 -7.24 -21.18 24.97
CA GLN A 366 -6.04 -20.95 25.77
C GLN A 366 -5.32 -19.62 25.44
N LEU A 367 -5.55 -19.08 24.24
CA LEU A 367 -4.90 -17.84 23.78
C LEU A 367 -5.68 -16.57 24.13
N LYS A 368 -6.97 -16.68 24.44
CA LYS A 368 -7.87 -15.54 24.68
C LYS A 368 -7.66 -14.85 26.02
N LYS A 369 -8.20 -13.63 26.11
CA LYS A 369 -8.34 -12.91 27.38
C LYS A 369 -9.15 -13.72 28.38
N GLY A 370 -8.60 -13.87 29.60
CA GLY A 370 -9.24 -14.65 30.66
C GLY A 370 -9.23 -16.16 30.43
N ALA A 371 -8.36 -16.67 29.55
CA ALA A 371 -8.07 -18.09 29.47
C ALA A 371 -7.75 -18.67 30.86
N ALA A 372 -8.21 -19.89 31.13
CA ALA A 372 -7.97 -20.56 32.40
C ALA A 372 -6.51 -21.01 32.49
N VAL A 373 -5.74 -20.30 33.31
CA VAL A 373 -4.34 -20.64 33.63
C VAL A 373 -4.25 -22.04 34.24
N GLN A 374 -3.49 -22.90 33.57
CA GLN A 374 -3.02 -24.20 34.05
C GLN A 374 -1.49 -24.17 34.17
N SER A 375 -0.87 -25.29 34.58
CA SER A 375 0.59 -25.40 34.78
C SER A 375 1.43 -24.92 33.60
N ASP A 376 0.95 -25.18 32.39
CA ASP A 376 1.67 -25.13 31.13
C ASP A 376 0.89 -24.38 30.02
N LEU A 377 -0.37 -24.01 30.27
CA LEU A 377 -1.32 -23.47 29.27
C LEU A 377 -2.13 -22.27 29.83
N GLY A 378 -2.63 -21.40 28.94
CA GLY A 378 -3.54 -20.30 29.30
C GLY A 378 -2.85 -18.97 29.65
N HIS A 379 -1.60 -18.80 29.22
CA HIS A 379 -0.69 -17.70 29.58
C HIS A 379 -0.52 -16.66 28.47
N SER A 380 -0.72 -17.03 27.21
CA SER A 380 -0.37 -16.23 26.02
C SER A 380 -0.81 -14.77 26.11
N TYR A 381 -2.08 -14.53 26.42
CA TYR A 381 -2.64 -13.18 26.52
C TYR A 381 -2.01 -12.35 27.66
N GLN A 382 -1.80 -12.95 28.83
CA GLN A 382 -1.21 -12.26 29.98
C GLN A 382 0.28 -12.00 29.78
N ALA A 383 0.99 -12.94 29.14
CA ALA A 383 2.38 -12.77 28.74
C ALA A 383 2.55 -11.61 27.73
N ALA A 384 1.63 -11.45 26.78
CA ALA A 384 1.64 -10.29 25.88
C ALA A 384 1.54 -8.97 26.65
N LEU A 385 0.57 -8.83 27.55
CA LEU A 385 0.38 -7.62 28.33
C LEU A 385 1.57 -7.34 29.26
N PHE A 386 2.16 -8.38 29.87
CA PHE A 386 3.38 -8.29 30.66
C PHE A 386 4.55 -7.72 29.83
N GLU A 387 4.83 -8.27 28.65
CA GLU A 387 5.95 -7.79 27.83
C GLU A 387 5.68 -6.37 27.31
N VAL A 388 4.46 -6.04 26.91
CA VAL A 388 4.07 -4.66 26.50
C VAL A 388 4.28 -3.66 27.66
N GLN A 389 3.88 -4.01 28.89
CA GLN A 389 4.13 -3.16 30.07
C GLN A 389 5.62 -2.98 30.34
N ALA A 390 6.39 -4.07 30.30
CA ALA A 390 7.83 -4.04 30.55
C ALA A 390 8.57 -3.22 29.49
N ILE A 391 8.26 -3.41 28.20
CA ILE A 391 8.87 -2.67 27.09
C ILE A 391 8.49 -1.19 27.17
N ASN A 392 7.23 -0.84 27.41
CA ASN A 392 6.77 0.55 27.58
C ASN A 392 7.51 1.26 28.73
N ARG A 393 7.70 0.57 29.87
CA ARG A 393 8.48 1.09 31.00
C ARG A 393 9.95 1.30 30.62
N LEU A 394 10.56 0.33 29.94
CA LEU A 394 11.97 0.39 29.54
C LEU A 394 12.22 1.45 28.46
N ALA A 395 11.29 1.65 27.52
CA ALA A 395 11.32 2.74 26.56
C ALA A 395 11.33 4.10 27.27
N LYS A 396 10.37 4.32 28.17
CA LYS A 396 10.31 5.56 28.99
C LYS A 396 11.59 5.78 29.80
N ALA A 397 12.15 4.72 30.40
CA ALA A 397 13.43 4.80 31.12
C ALA A 397 14.64 5.12 30.22
N ALA A 398 14.57 4.77 28.94
CA ALA A 398 15.56 5.13 27.92
C ALA A 398 15.29 6.49 27.23
N GLY A 399 14.27 7.24 27.68
CA GLY A 399 13.85 8.49 27.03
C GLY A 399 13.20 8.30 25.66
N LYS A 400 12.61 7.11 25.42
CA LYS A 400 12.01 6.71 24.14
C LYS A 400 10.49 6.59 24.22
N THR A 401 9.82 6.94 23.12
CA THR A 401 8.40 6.70 22.89
C THR A 401 8.16 5.25 22.46
N TYR A 402 6.98 4.70 22.81
CA TYR A 402 6.61 3.32 22.50
C TYR A 402 5.10 3.17 22.30
N GLY A 403 4.74 2.42 21.29
CA GLY A 403 3.40 1.90 21.03
C GLY A 403 3.50 0.61 20.22
N VAL A 404 2.40 -0.13 20.09
CA VAL A 404 2.38 -1.40 19.34
C VAL A 404 1.85 -1.13 17.93
N GLY A 405 2.65 -1.43 16.91
CA GLY A 405 2.29 -1.21 15.51
C GLY A 405 1.57 -2.39 14.85
N ALA A 406 1.73 -3.61 15.37
CA ALA A 406 0.98 -4.78 14.86
C ALA A 406 0.87 -5.92 15.90
N ILE A 407 -0.16 -6.74 15.71
CA ILE A 407 -0.28 -8.09 16.29
C ILE A 407 -0.13 -9.08 15.14
N THR A 408 0.65 -10.15 15.31
CA THR A 408 0.76 -11.24 14.33
C THR A 408 0.17 -12.54 14.90
N LEU A 409 -0.71 -13.17 14.12
CA LEU A 409 -1.41 -14.40 14.47
C LEU A 409 -0.99 -15.54 13.53
N VAL A 410 -0.29 -16.54 14.06
CA VAL A 410 0.06 -17.78 13.33
C VAL A 410 -0.60 -18.97 14.03
N HIS A 411 -1.83 -19.27 13.59
CA HIS A 411 -2.78 -20.12 14.32
C HIS A 411 -3.78 -20.80 13.39
N GLY A 412 -4.59 -21.71 13.92
CA GLY A 412 -5.81 -22.20 13.28
C GLY A 412 -5.81 -23.69 12.96
N GLU A 413 -4.68 -24.40 13.03
CA GLU A 413 -4.66 -25.84 12.84
C GLU A 413 -5.37 -26.60 13.97
N ASN A 414 -5.30 -26.11 15.22
CA ASN A 414 -6.05 -26.73 16.31
C ASN A 414 -7.56 -26.40 16.27
N ASP A 415 -7.91 -25.22 15.75
CA ASP A 415 -9.28 -24.73 15.57
C ASP A 415 -9.89 -25.12 14.20
N PHE A 416 -9.36 -26.15 13.52
CA PHE A 416 -9.73 -26.54 12.15
C PHE A 416 -11.24 -26.79 11.92
N ASN A 417 -11.99 -27.15 12.96
CA ASN A 417 -13.44 -27.40 12.92
C ASN A 417 -14.27 -26.35 13.68
N ASN A 418 -13.64 -25.31 14.24
CA ASN A 418 -14.31 -24.29 15.03
C ASN A 418 -15.09 -23.34 14.10
N GLN A 419 -16.42 -23.51 14.07
CA GLN A 419 -17.34 -22.69 13.27
C GLN A 419 -17.38 -21.21 13.71
N SER A 420 -16.92 -20.91 14.93
CA SER A 420 -16.86 -19.55 15.48
C SER A 420 -15.47 -18.91 15.29
N TYR A 421 -14.52 -19.55 14.63
CA TYR A 421 -13.12 -19.11 14.65
C TYR A 421 -12.88 -17.69 14.11
N GLU A 422 -13.71 -17.23 13.17
CA GLU A 422 -13.68 -15.85 12.68
C GLU A 422 -14.04 -14.83 13.78
N SER A 423 -15.11 -15.10 14.55
CA SER A 423 -15.48 -14.24 15.69
C SER A 423 -14.47 -14.35 16.84
N CYS A 424 -13.80 -15.50 17.00
CA CYS A 424 -12.66 -15.65 17.89
C CYS A 424 -11.48 -14.74 17.51
N ILE A 425 -11.10 -14.67 16.22
CA ILE A 425 -10.06 -13.75 15.73
C ILE A 425 -10.48 -12.29 16.00
N ARG A 426 -11.73 -11.93 15.68
CA ARG A 426 -12.26 -10.57 15.91
C ARG A 426 -12.24 -10.18 17.39
N GLN A 427 -12.62 -11.10 18.28
CA GLN A 427 -12.59 -10.90 19.73
C GLN A 427 -11.15 -10.72 20.23
N LEU A 428 -10.20 -11.55 19.78
CA LEU A 428 -8.79 -11.46 20.15
C LEU A 428 -8.18 -10.11 19.76
N TRP A 429 -8.44 -9.65 18.53
CA TRP A 429 -8.03 -8.32 18.05
C TRP A 429 -8.59 -7.20 18.94
N SER A 430 -9.87 -7.28 19.30
CA SER A 430 -10.59 -6.27 20.08
C SER A 430 -10.08 -6.17 21.51
N ASP A 431 -9.85 -7.32 22.15
CA ASP A 431 -9.30 -7.39 23.51
C ASP A 431 -7.88 -6.83 23.57
N TYR A 432 -7.00 -7.25 22.65
CA TYR A 432 -5.65 -6.70 22.57
C TYR A 432 -5.66 -5.20 22.31
N ASN A 433 -6.47 -4.70 21.36
CA ASN A 433 -6.59 -3.27 21.11
C ASN A 433 -7.02 -2.49 22.35
N LYS A 434 -7.99 -3.00 23.10
CA LYS A 434 -8.47 -2.36 24.32
C LYS A 434 -7.39 -2.28 25.41
N ASP A 435 -6.75 -3.41 25.73
CA ASP A 435 -5.83 -3.48 26.86
C ASP A 435 -4.46 -2.87 26.54
N ILE A 436 -3.95 -3.05 25.32
CA ILE A 436 -2.65 -2.49 24.91
C ILE A 436 -2.72 -0.97 24.85
N LYS A 437 -3.78 -0.38 24.27
CA LYS A 437 -3.96 1.08 24.25
C LYS A 437 -4.02 1.66 25.66
N ALA A 438 -4.64 0.96 26.62
CA ALA A 438 -4.65 1.36 28.02
C ALA A 438 -3.25 1.31 28.67
N ILE A 439 -2.34 0.44 28.20
CA ILE A 439 -0.95 0.36 28.67
C ILE A 439 -0.06 1.41 28.00
N THR A 440 -0.10 1.53 26.67
CA THR A 440 0.81 2.39 25.90
C THR A 440 0.36 3.86 25.90
N GLY A 441 -0.95 4.10 25.95
CA GLY A 441 -1.56 5.42 25.74
C GLY A 441 -1.79 5.76 24.27
N GLN A 442 -1.54 4.83 23.33
CA GLN A 442 -1.74 5.09 21.90
C GLN A 442 -3.23 5.17 21.54
N THR A 443 -3.56 6.07 20.61
CA THR A 443 -4.94 6.23 20.10
C THR A 443 -5.22 5.35 18.88
N GLN A 444 -4.23 5.19 18.00
CA GLN A 444 -4.28 4.41 16.75
C GLN A 444 -4.70 2.95 17.01
N ASN A 445 -5.55 2.37 16.14
CA ASN A 445 -5.83 0.93 16.14
C ASN A 445 -4.56 0.13 15.82
N ILE A 446 -4.44 -1.03 16.45
CA ILE A 446 -3.37 -1.99 16.20
C ILE A 446 -3.94 -3.00 15.18
N PRO A 447 -3.43 -3.05 13.93
CA PRO A 447 -3.84 -4.06 12.98
C PRO A 447 -3.40 -5.46 13.44
N LEU A 448 -4.23 -6.47 13.18
CA LEU A 448 -3.84 -7.88 13.34
C LEU A 448 -3.54 -8.47 11.96
N PHE A 449 -2.30 -8.88 11.76
CA PHE A 449 -1.86 -9.60 10.58
C PHE A 449 -1.92 -11.10 10.86
N LEU A 450 -2.58 -11.85 9.98
CA LEU A 450 -2.65 -13.30 10.07
C LEU A 450 -2.16 -13.95 8.78
N VAL A 451 -1.64 -15.17 8.90
CA VAL A 451 -1.33 -16.03 7.75
C VAL A 451 -2.37 -17.15 7.69
N GLN A 452 -2.87 -17.45 6.49
CA GLN A 452 -3.90 -18.47 6.34
C GLN A 452 -3.31 -19.88 6.49
N GLN A 453 -3.84 -20.66 7.44
CA GLN A 453 -3.36 -22.00 7.73
C GLN A 453 -3.71 -22.98 6.61
N HIS A 454 -2.76 -23.85 6.31
CA HIS A 454 -2.93 -24.98 5.37
C HIS A 454 -2.43 -26.30 5.96
N SER A 455 -1.87 -26.23 7.17
CA SER A 455 -0.99 -27.23 7.80
C SER A 455 -1.73 -28.30 8.60
N TYR A 456 -3.05 -28.18 8.77
CA TYR A 456 -3.85 -29.17 9.48
C TYR A 456 -3.81 -30.56 8.79
N MET A 457 -3.34 -31.59 9.52
CA MET A 457 -3.07 -32.95 9.03
C MET A 457 -4.35 -33.77 8.75
N SER A 458 -5.12 -33.38 7.74
CA SER A 458 -6.32 -34.11 7.33
C SER A 458 -6.55 -34.04 5.83
N THR A 459 -7.13 -35.10 5.28
CA THR A 459 -7.62 -35.23 3.90
C THR A 459 -8.99 -34.57 3.66
N GLY A 460 -9.48 -33.79 4.64
CA GLY A 460 -10.72 -33.01 4.54
C GLY A 460 -10.50 -31.51 4.36
N THR A 461 -11.54 -30.72 4.57
CA THR A 461 -11.48 -29.25 4.64
C THR A 461 -11.19 -28.77 6.08
N ALA A 462 -10.85 -27.49 6.24
CA ALA A 462 -10.63 -26.88 7.55
C ALA A 462 -11.29 -25.50 7.62
N VAL A 463 -12.30 -25.34 8.47
CA VAL A 463 -13.10 -24.12 8.61
C VAL A 463 -12.24 -22.90 8.95
N SER A 464 -11.21 -23.09 9.78
CA SER A 464 -10.27 -22.04 10.17
C SER A 464 -9.53 -21.41 8.98
N THR A 465 -9.23 -22.18 7.93
CA THR A 465 -8.61 -21.68 6.68
C THR A 465 -9.51 -20.61 6.03
N LEU A 466 -10.82 -20.85 5.90
CA LEU A 466 -11.73 -19.86 5.32
C LEU A 466 -11.97 -18.69 6.29
N ALA A 467 -12.19 -18.98 7.57
CA ALA A 467 -12.41 -17.97 8.60
C ALA A 467 -11.26 -16.95 8.71
N GLN A 468 -10.02 -17.37 8.47
CA GLN A 468 -8.86 -16.48 8.41
C GLN A 468 -8.88 -15.52 7.23
N TRP A 469 -9.20 -16.02 6.04
CA TRP A 469 -9.35 -15.17 4.87
C TRP A 469 -10.53 -14.21 5.04
N LYS A 470 -11.70 -14.73 5.45
CA LYS A 470 -12.90 -13.92 5.71
C LYS A 470 -12.68 -12.82 6.74
N ALA A 471 -11.96 -13.08 7.84
CA ALA A 471 -11.66 -12.05 8.82
C ALA A 471 -10.89 -10.85 8.22
N GLY A 472 -10.12 -11.05 7.14
CA GLY A 472 -9.48 -9.97 6.38
C GLY A 472 -10.37 -9.31 5.31
N VAL A 473 -11.46 -9.97 4.89
CA VAL A 473 -12.47 -9.43 3.95
C VAL A 473 -13.54 -8.63 4.69
N ASP A 474 -14.00 -9.14 5.84
CA ASP A 474 -15.08 -8.56 6.65
C ASP A 474 -14.59 -7.42 7.57
N TYR A 475 -13.28 -7.38 7.89
CA TYR A 475 -12.67 -6.36 8.76
C TYR A 475 -11.35 -5.75 8.20
N PRO A 476 -11.26 -5.31 6.94
CA PRO A 476 -10.00 -4.98 6.23
C PRO A 476 -9.19 -3.82 6.83
N ASN A 477 -9.84 -2.95 7.60
CA ASN A 477 -9.18 -1.84 8.32
C ASN A 477 -8.48 -2.31 9.61
N ASP A 478 -8.89 -3.44 10.17
CA ASP A 478 -8.49 -3.92 11.49
C ASP A 478 -7.68 -5.23 11.42
N ILE A 479 -8.00 -6.11 10.46
CA ILE A 479 -7.43 -7.45 10.29
C ILE A 479 -7.00 -7.62 8.83
N VAL A 480 -5.79 -8.17 8.60
CA VAL A 480 -5.25 -8.41 7.27
C VAL A 480 -4.77 -9.86 7.15
N CYS A 481 -5.30 -10.58 6.17
CA CYS A 481 -4.75 -11.86 5.75
C CYS A 481 -3.54 -11.59 4.81
N ILE A 482 -2.33 -11.98 5.22
CA ILE A 482 -1.10 -11.77 4.43
C ILE A 482 -0.97 -12.73 3.24
N GLY A 483 -1.95 -13.62 3.05
CA GLY A 483 -1.92 -14.71 2.07
C GLY A 483 -1.74 -16.10 2.72
N PRO A 484 -1.54 -17.14 1.88
CA PRO A 484 -1.42 -18.52 2.32
C PRO A 484 -0.07 -18.87 2.95
N ASN A 485 -0.03 -20.06 3.54
CA ASN A 485 1.19 -20.70 4.05
C ASN A 485 1.69 -21.88 3.18
N TYR A 486 0.84 -22.41 2.29
CA TYR A 486 1.10 -23.66 1.57
C TYR A 486 2.36 -23.67 0.69
N GLN A 487 2.81 -22.51 0.22
CA GLN A 487 3.94 -22.35 -0.69
C GLN A 487 5.28 -22.66 -0.01
N ARG A 488 5.34 -22.56 1.33
CA ARG A 488 6.58 -22.66 2.11
C ARG A 488 7.08 -24.09 2.23
N THR A 489 8.31 -24.24 2.72
CA THR A 489 8.96 -25.53 2.96
C THR A 489 8.69 -26.05 4.37
N TYR A 490 8.08 -27.23 4.45
CA TYR A 490 7.69 -27.88 5.70
C TYR A 490 8.69 -28.98 6.09
N GLY A 491 8.75 -29.29 7.38
CA GLY A 491 9.44 -30.45 7.91
C GLY A 491 8.77 -31.78 7.54
N SER A 492 9.32 -32.88 8.03
CA SER A 492 8.83 -34.24 7.74
C SER A 492 7.44 -34.56 8.30
N ASP A 493 6.89 -33.71 9.16
CA ASP A 493 5.52 -33.83 9.67
C ASP A 493 4.47 -33.18 8.76
N HIS A 494 4.89 -32.40 7.76
CA HIS A 494 4.01 -31.63 6.87
C HIS A 494 3.14 -30.55 7.56
N VAL A 495 3.47 -30.21 8.83
CA VAL A 495 2.77 -29.21 9.67
C VAL A 495 3.66 -28.02 9.99
N HIS A 496 4.89 -28.27 10.41
CA HIS A 496 5.78 -27.22 10.90
C HIS A 496 6.75 -26.77 9.81
N LEU A 497 7.08 -25.49 9.81
CA LEU A 497 7.99 -24.90 8.84
C LEU A 497 9.45 -25.24 9.18
N THR A 498 10.28 -25.31 8.16
CA THR A 498 11.75 -25.27 8.34
C THR A 498 12.19 -23.87 8.79
N ALA A 499 13.38 -23.73 9.39
CA ALA A 499 13.92 -22.42 9.80
C ALA A 499 13.93 -21.38 8.65
N ASN A 500 14.33 -21.79 7.44
CA ASN A 500 14.30 -20.90 6.26
C ASN A 500 12.87 -20.51 5.84
N ALA A 501 11.89 -21.38 6.05
CA ALA A 501 10.49 -21.06 5.79
C ALA A 501 9.88 -20.15 6.88
N TYR A 502 10.35 -20.23 8.14
CA TYR A 502 10.03 -19.22 9.16
C TYR A 502 10.59 -17.84 8.81
N GLN A 503 11.84 -17.76 8.31
CA GLN A 503 12.39 -16.51 7.79
C GLN A 503 11.50 -15.93 6.68
N GLN A 504 11.14 -16.75 5.68
CA GLN A 504 10.24 -16.32 4.59
C GLN A 504 8.89 -15.83 5.11
N MET A 505 8.26 -16.54 6.06
CA MET A 505 7.02 -16.09 6.67
C MET A 505 7.19 -14.73 7.37
N GLY A 506 8.29 -14.54 8.10
CA GLY A 506 8.66 -13.27 8.71
C GLY A 506 8.82 -12.15 7.69
N GLU A 507 9.52 -12.40 6.60
CA GLU A 507 9.72 -11.42 5.52
C GLU A 507 8.39 -11.01 4.86
N LYS A 508 7.44 -11.92 4.66
CA LYS A 508 6.12 -11.56 4.12
C LYS A 508 5.30 -10.74 5.12
N PHE A 509 5.32 -11.09 6.40
CA PHE A 509 4.78 -10.21 7.46
C PHE A 509 5.47 -8.84 7.44
N GLY A 510 6.77 -8.77 7.18
CA GLY A 510 7.54 -7.52 7.12
C GLY A 510 7.17 -6.63 5.92
N GLN A 511 6.90 -7.22 4.75
CA GLN A 511 6.33 -6.50 3.60
C GLN A 511 4.95 -5.91 3.95
N VAL A 512 4.03 -6.74 4.47
CA VAL A 512 2.68 -6.26 4.80
C VAL A 512 2.67 -5.23 5.94
N TYR A 513 3.57 -5.37 6.91
CA TYR A 513 3.76 -4.36 7.95
C TYR A 513 4.27 -3.04 7.36
N TYR A 514 5.25 -3.09 6.46
CA TYR A 514 5.77 -1.90 5.79
C TYR A 514 4.66 -1.15 5.04
N GLU A 515 3.86 -1.84 4.22
CA GLU A 515 2.72 -1.24 3.54
C GLU A 515 1.66 -0.69 4.54
N ARG A 516 1.13 -1.54 5.43
CA ARG A 516 -0.02 -1.18 6.29
C ARG A 516 0.30 -0.19 7.39
N VAL A 517 1.48 -0.30 8.01
CA VAL A 517 1.82 0.46 9.23
C VAL A 517 2.73 1.64 8.89
N VAL A 518 3.74 1.42 8.06
CA VAL A 518 4.77 2.44 7.80
C VAL A 518 4.38 3.37 6.66
N LEU A 519 3.81 2.86 5.57
CA LEU A 519 3.28 3.70 4.48
C LEU A 519 1.81 4.09 4.67
N GLY A 520 1.04 3.32 5.45
CA GLY A 520 -0.40 3.54 5.64
C GLY A 520 -1.27 3.03 4.49
N ASN A 521 -0.65 2.50 3.42
CA ASN A 521 -1.29 1.85 2.28
C ASN A 521 -2.25 0.73 2.73
N ASN A 522 -3.26 0.42 1.93
CA ASN A 522 -4.09 -0.77 2.13
C ASN A 522 -3.41 -2.03 1.59
N TRP A 523 -3.75 -3.19 2.14
CA TRP A 523 -3.28 -4.49 1.67
C TRP A 523 -4.45 -5.45 1.49
N GLN A 524 -4.48 -6.12 0.35
CA GLN A 524 -5.30 -7.30 0.13
C GLN A 524 -4.41 -8.40 -0.46
N PRO A 525 -4.57 -9.67 -0.07
CA PRO A 525 -3.87 -10.76 -0.74
C PRO A 525 -4.47 -11.00 -2.13
N LEU A 526 -3.79 -11.79 -2.98
CA LEU A 526 -4.43 -12.35 -4.17
C LEU A 526 -5.64 -13.19 -3.74
N GLN A 527 -6.84 -12.74 -4.10
CA GLN A 527 -8.11 -13.29 -3.63
C GLN A 527 -9.21 -13.18 -4.68
N PRO A 528 -10.19 -14.10 -4.68
CA PRO A 528 -11.30 -14.04 -5.64
C PRO A 528 -12.26 -12.90 -5.28
N THR A 529 -12.80 -12.23 -6.30
CA THR A 529 -13.84 -11.20 -6.17
C THR A 529 -15.23 -11.70 -6.56
N GLY A 530 -15.32 -12.81 -7.31
CA GLY A 530 -16.57 -13.47 -7.64
C GLY A 530 -16.38 -14.61 -8.63
N ALA A 531 -17.43 -15.41 -8.84
CA ALA A 531 -17.45 -16.48 -9.82
C ALA A 531 -18.76 -16.46 -10.62
N THR A 532 -18.69 -16.87 -11.89
CA THR A 532 -19.84 -17.05 -12.79
C THR A 532 -19.69 -18.35 -13.57
N LYS A 533 -20.79 -18.89 -14.13
CA LYS A 533 -20.76 -20.09 -14.99
C LYS A 533 -21.52 -19.91 -16.29
N SER A 534 -20.98 -20.52 -17.34
CA SER A 534 -21.63 -20.70 -18.64
C SER A 534 -21.41 -22.13 -19.12
N GLY A 535 -22.49 -22.91 -19.21
CA GLY A 535 -22.43 -24.33 -19.58
C GLY A 535 -21.58 -25.19 -18.63
N ASN A 536 -20.41 -25.62 -19.10
CA ASN A 536 -19.41 -26.37 -18.33
C ASN A 536 -18.20 -25.53 -17.91
N VAL A 537 -18.19 -24.21 -18.16
CA VAL A 537 -17.08 -23.32 -17.81
C VAL A 537 -17.47 -22.45 -16.61
N ILE A 538 -16.59 -22.38 -15.61
CA ILE A 538 -16.65 -21.43 -14.48
C ILE A 538 -15.58 -20.37 -14.73
N THR A 539 -15.92 -19.09 -14.61
CA THR A 539 -14.96 -17.98 -14.61
C THR A 539 -14.89 -17.41 -13.20
N VAL A 540 -13.72 -17.48 -12.56
CA VAL A 540 -13.44 -16.85 -11.26
C VAL A 540 -12.63 -15.59 -11.50
N ASN A 541 -13.11 -14.44 -11.02
CA ASN A 541 -12.42 -13.16 -11.08
C ASN A 541 -11.60 -12.95 -9.81
N PHE A 542 -10.47 -12.23 -9.91
CA PHE A 542 -9.55 -11.99 -8.80
C PHE A 542 -9.25 -10.50 -8.62
N HIS A 543 -9.06 -10.10 -7.37
CA HIS A 543 -8.23 -8.95 -7.03
C HIS A 543 -6.76 -9.41 -7.12
N VAL A 544 -5.97 -8.74 -7.95
CA VAL A 544 -4.58 -9.10 -8.26
C VAL A 544 -3.68 -7.95 -7.80
N PRO A 545 -2.96 -8.08 -6.66
CA PRO A 545 -2.17 -6.97 -6.12
C PRO A 545 -1.09 -6.48 -7.08
N VAL A 546 -0.33 -7.39 -7.70
CA VAL A 546 0.65 -7.05 -8.74
C VAL A 546 0.47 -7.95 -9.96
N GLY A 547 -0.19 -7.43 -11.00
CA GLY A 547 -0.43 -8.17 -12.24
C GLY A 547 0.85 -8.47 -13.04
N PRO A 548 0.81 -9.44 -13.98
CA PRO A 548 -0.31 -10.33 -14.29
C PRO A 548 -0.43 -11.52 -13.33
N LEU A 549 -1.55 -12.25 -13.42
CA LEU A 549 -1.67 -13.60 -12.85
C LEU A 549 -0.72 -14.58 -13.54
N VAL A 550 -0.08 -15.46 -12.76
CA VAL A 550 0.89 -16.44 -13.24
C VAL A 550 0.67 -17.79 -12.55
N TRP A 551 0.84 -18.88 -13.32
CA TRP A 551 0.98 -20.21 -12.75
C TRP A 551 2.39 -20.41 -12.22
N ASP A 552 2.52 -20.66 -10.92
CA ASP A 552 3.77 -21.04 -10.32
C ASP A 552 4.30 -22.36 -10.89
N THR A 553 5.62 -22.40 -11.14
CA THR A 553 6.34 -23.52 -11.72
C THR A 553 7.33 -24.17 -10.74
N THR A 554 7.45 -23.63 -9.53
CA THR A 554 8.35 -24.14 -8.47
C THR A 554 7.65 -25.21 -7.64
N LEU A 555 6.32 -25.12 -7.50
CA LEU A 555 5.49 -26.10 -6.80
C LEU A 555 4.99 -27.18 -7.78
N GLY A 556 5.12 -28.45 -7.39
CA GLY A 556 4.51 -29.56 -8.13
C GLY A 556 2.97 -29.47 -8.15
N ALA A 557 2.31 -30.05 -9.16
CA ALA A 557 0.85 -29.95 -9.29
C ALA A 557 0.10 -30.61 -8.11
N PRO A 558 -0.97 -30.00 -7.57
CA PRO A 558 -1.81 -30.59 -6.53
C PRO A 558 -2.74 -31.69 -7.08
N ASN A 559 -3.34 -32.47 -6.18
CA ASN A 559 -4.41 -33.43 -6.48
C ASN A 559 -4.04 -34.53 -7.51
N GLN A 560 -2.76 -34.93 -7.60
CA GLN A 560 -2.31 -35.95 -8.57
C GLN A 560 -2.60 -37.40 -8.13
N SER A 561 -2.62 -37.68 -6.83
CA SER A 561 -2.81 -39.02 -6.26
C SER A 561 -4.10 -39.17 -5.43
N SER A 562 -4.77 -38.05 -5.16
CA SER A 562 -5.99 -37.92 -4.37
C SER A 562 -6.77 -36.72 -4.90
N ASN A 563 -8.10 -36.72 -4.75
CA ASN A 563 -8.98 -35.73 -5.39
C ASN A 563 -8.73 -35.62 -6.92
N THR A 564 -8.52 -36.76 -7.59
CA THR A 564 -8.00 -36.85 -8.96
C THR A 564 -8.96 -36.30 -10.02
N GLU A 565 -10.23 -36.06 -9.65
CA GLU A 565 -11.18 -35.24 -10.41
C GLU A 565 -10.63 -33.83 -10.69
N TRP A 566 -9.81 -33.30 -9.77
CA TRP A 566 -9.23 -31.95 -9.83
C TRP A 566 -7.75 -31.92 -10.22
N LYS A 567 -7.18 -33.04 -10.69
CA LYS A 567 -5.75 -33.13 -11.04
C LYS A 567 -5.29 -32.13 -12.10
N ASN A 568 -6.20 -31.70 -13.00
CA ASN A 568 -5.93 -30.68 -14.02
C ASN A 568 -6.28 -29.25 -13.54
N GLY A 569 -6.79 -29.09 -12.31
CA GLY A 569 -7.26 -27.82 -11.75
C GLY A 569 -6.18 -26.89 -11.22
N LYS A 570 -4.91 -27.33 -11.13
CA LYS A 570 -3.78 -26.52 -10.59
C LYS A 570 -4.02 -25.91 -9.19
N GLY A 571 -4.93 -26.48 -8.40
CA GLY A 571 -5.34 -25.99 -7.09
C GLY A 571 -6.83 -25.69 -7.00
N PHE A 572 -7.48 -25.43 -8.14
CA PHE A 572 -8.94 -25.27 -8.21
C PHE A 572 -9.67 -26.59 -7.98
N GLU A 573 -10.83 -26.48 -7.34
CA GLU A 573 -11.70 -27.54 -6.89
C GLU A 573 -13.13 -27.19 -7.33
N VAL A 574 -13.89 -28.14 -7.87
CA VAL A 574 -15.29 -27.92 -8.26
C VAL A 574 -16.17 -29.01 -7.67
N THR A 575 -17.27 -28.60 -7.05
CA THR A 575 -18.34 -29.51 -6.61
C THR A 575 -19.69 -29.09 -7.16
N ALA A 576 -20.59 -30.05 -7.32
CA ALA A 576 -21.98 -29.86 -7.71
C ALA A 576 -22.86 -30.73 -6.81
N ASN A 577 -23.76 -30.11 -6.05
CA ASN A 577 -24.63 -30.77 -5.07
C ASN A 577 -23.86 -31.69 -4.09
N GLY A 578 -22.67 -31.25 -3.65
CA GLY A 578 -21.78 -31.99 -2.75
C GLY A 578 -20.89 -33.05 -3.41
N SER A 579 -21.13 -33.39 -4.68
CA SER A 579 -20.29 -34.33 -5.44
C SER A 579 -19.15 -33.60 -6.15
N LYS A 580 -17.96 -34.21 -6.24
CA LYS A 580 -16.83 -33.65 -7.01
C LYS A 580 -17.13 -33.65 -8.51
N VAL A 581 -16.71 -32.60 -9.20
CA VAL A 581 -16.79 -32.48 -10.66
C VAL A 581 -15.38 -32.53 -11.25
N THR A 582 -15.20 -33.35 -12.28
CA THR A 582 -13.92 -33.44 -12.99
C THR A 582 -13.60 -32.15 -13.74
N ILE A 583 -12.42 -31.59 -13.48
CA ILE A 583 -11.87 -30.44 -14.20
C ILE A 583 -11.06 -30.97 -15.39
N SER A 584 -11.40 -30.52 -16.59
CA SER A 584 -10.67 -30.81 -17.83
C SER A 584 -9.41 -29.95 -17.95
N SER A 585 -9.54 -28.65 -17.71
CA SER A 585 -8.45 -27.66 -17.81
C SER A 585 -8.74 -26.40 -16.99
N VAL A 586 -7.70 -25.62 -16.72
CA VAL A 586 -7.78 -24.24 -16.23
C VAL A 586 -6.86 -23.34 -17.04
N GLU A 587 -7.32 -22.12 -17.34
CA GLU A 587 -6.57 -21.10 -18.08
C GLU A 587 -6.69 -19.74 -17.39
N ILE A 588 -5.61 -18.95 -17.44
CA ILE A 588 -5.61 -17.54 -16.99
C ILE A 588 -6.10 -16.69 -18.17
N SER A 589 -6.99 -15.74 -17.89
CA SER A 589 -7.66 -14.89 -18.86
C SER A 589 -7.77 -13.49 -18.27
N GLY A 590 -6.69 -12.71 -18.33
CA GLY A 590 -6.57 -11.43 -17.61
C GLY A 590 -6.50 -11.65 -16.10
N ASN A 591 -7.31 -10.90 -15.34
CA ASN A 591 -7.45 -11.04 -13.88
C ASN A 591 -8.44 -12.15 -13.47
N SER A 592 -8.75 -13.08 -14.39
CA SER A 592 -9.68 -14.18 -14.16
C SER A 592 -9.05 -15.54 -14.48
N VAL A 593 -9.54 -16.60 -13.86
CA VAL A 593 -9.26 -17.99 -14.24
C VAL A 593 -10.54 -18.64 -14.76
N LYS A 594 -10.48 -19.20 -15.97
CA LYS A 594 -11.53 -20.04 -16.52
C LYS A 594 -11.22 -21.50 -16.22
N ILE A 595 -12.21 -22.21 -15.69
CA ILE A 595 -12.17 -23.61 -15.27
C ILE A 595 -13.15 -24.37 -16.15
N THR A 596 -12.65 -25.25 -17.01
CA THR A 596 -13.49 -26.06 -17.91
C THR A 596 -13.74 -27.41 -17.26
N CYS A 597 -14.99 -27.73 -16.93
CA CYS A 597 -15.39 -29.03 -16.41
C CYS A 597 -15.65 -30.07 -17.52
N ALA A 598 -15.54 -31.35 -17.19
CA ALA A 598 -15.73 -32.46 -18.14
C ALA A 598 -17.20 -32.67 -18.55
N SER A 599 -18.15 -32.10 -17.81
CA SER A 599 -19.59 -32.18 -18.06
C SER A 599 -20.26 -30.83 -17.80
N ASN A 600 -21.43 -30.62 -18.39
CA ASN A 600 -22.28 -29.47 -18.07
C ASN A 600 -22.60 -29.43 -16.56
N LEU A 601 -22.61 -28.22 -16.01
CA LEU A 601 -22.88 -27.96 -14.60
C LEU A 601 -24.39 -27.75 -14.37
N PRO A 602 -24.94 -28.14 -13.21
CA PRO A 602 -26.34 -27.89 -12.90
C PRO A 602 -26.66 -26.39 -12.77
N ALA A 603 -27.96 -26.06 -12.80
CA ALA A 603 -28.45 -24.69 -12.67
C ALA A 603 -28.06 -24.05 -11.32
N SER A 604 -28.04 -24.84 -10.24
CA SER A 604 -27.73 -24.41 -8.88
C SER A 604 -26.90 -25.48 -8.14
N GLY A 605 -26.41 -25.15 -6.94
CA GLY A 605 -25.65 -26.07 -6.09
C GLY A 605 -24.21 -26.32 -6.57
N VAL A 606 -23.71 -25.50 -7.49
CA VAL A 606 -22.30 -25.49 -7.91
C VAL A 606 -21.48 -24.67 -6.92
N LYS A 607 -20.30 -25.17 -6.58
CA LYS A 607 -19.28 -24.41 -5.86
C LYS A 607 -17.92 -24.54 -6.54
N VAL A 608 -17.15 -23.47 -6.47
CA VAL A 608 -15.72 -23.45 -6.79
C VAL A 608 -14.93 -23.19 -5.51
N GLY A 609 -13.87 -23.95 -5.32
CA GLY A 609 -12.88 -23.72 -4.27
C GLY A 609 -11.46 -23.72 -4.84
N TYR A 610 -10.51 -23.41 -4.00
CA TYR A 610 -9.09 -23.41 -4.34
C TYR A 610 -8.24 -23.72 -3.11
N ALA A 611 -7.30 -24.65 -3.24
CA ALA A 611 -6.33 -25.05 -2.22
C ALA A 611 -6.93 -25.34 -0.82
N PHE A 612 -8.16 -25.86 -0.77
CA PHE A 612 -8.98 -25.93 0.45
C PHE A 612 -9.17 -27.37 0.96
N THR A 613 -9.34 -28.33 0.06
CA THR A 613 -9.49 -29.75 0.40
C THR A 613 -8.11 -30.42 0.50
N GLY A 614 -7.85 -31.05 1.64
CA GLY A 614 -6.62 -31.83 1.84
C GLY A 614 -6.56 -33.07 0.94
N GLY A 615 -5.37 -33.39 0.48
CA GLY A 615 -5.09 -34.61 -0.29
C GLY A 615 -3.90 -35.37 0.27
N SER A 616 -3.01 -35.80 -0.61
CA SER A 616 -1.68 -36.32 -0.28
C SER A 616 -0.73 -35.13 -0.05
N SER A 617 0.22 -35.23 0.89
CA SER A 617 1.17 -34.14 1.12
C SER A 617 2.06 -33.88 -0.10
N ARG A 618 2.37 -32.60 -0.36
CA ARG A 618 3.45 -32.23 -1.28
C ARG A 618 4.80 -32.63 -0.67
N ALA A 619 5.73 -33.07 -1.51
CA ALA A 619 7.13 -33.22 -1.11
C ALA A 619 7.65 -31.91 -0.48
N ASN A 620 8.20 -32.00 0.73
CA ASN A 620 8.66 -30.87 1.56
C ASN A 620 7.60 -29.75 1.72
N GLY A 621 6.32 -30.07 1.64
CA GLY A 621 5.19 -29.14 1.72
C GLY A 621 4.08 -29.67 2.62
N THR A 622 2.87 -29.15 2.45
CA THR A 622 1.69 -29.56 3.24
C THR A 622 0.63 -30.27 2.37
N TYR A 623 -0.54 -30.54 2.95
CA TYR A 623 -1.63 -31.36 2.36
C TYR A 623 -2.57 -30.59 1.41
N ARG A 624 -2.45 -29.27 1.36
CA ARG A 624 -3.29 -28.34 0.57
C ARG A 624 -2.39 -27.31 -0.08
N TRP A 625 -2.51 -27.11 -1.40
CA TRP A 625 -1.82 -26.04 -2.11
C TRP A 625 -2.44 -25.81 -3.49
N GLY A 626 -2.13 -24.66 -4.09
CA GLY A 626 -2.42 -24.36 -5.48
C GLY A 626 -1.25 -23.64 -6.15
N LEU A 627 -1.35 -23.43 -7.46
CA LEU A 627 -0.30 -22.83 -8.29
C LEU A 627 -0.59 -21.39 -8.72
N LEU A 628 -1.78 -20.84 -8.45
CA LEU A 628 -2.08 -19.46 -8.81
C LEU A 628 -1.36 -18.49 -7.87
N ARG A 629 -0.63 -17.56 -8.46
CA ARG A 629 -0.01 -16.40 -7.82
C ARG A 629 -0.08 -15.18 -8.73
N ASP A 630 0.23 -14.02 -8.19
CA ASP A 630 0.47 -12.81 -8.96
C ASP A 630 1.96 -12.72 -9.40
N SER A 631 2.36 -11.55 -9.90
CA SER A 631 3.72 -11.25 -10.36
C SER A 631 4.49 -10.30 -9.45
N ASP A 632 4.11 -10.19 -8.16
CA ASP A 632 4.81 -9.35 -7.18
C ASP A 632 6.32 -9.69 -7.15
N PRO A 633 7.20 -8.75 -7.55
CA PRO A 633 8.64 -8.99 -7.65
C PRO A 633 9.33 -9.04 -6.27
N PHE A 634 8.58 -8.82 -5.18
CA PHE A 634 9.12 -8.77 -3.83
C PHE A 634 10.01 -9.99 -3.51
N LYS A 635 11.17 -9.65 -2.96
CA LYS A 635 12.24 -10.58 -2.61
C LYS A 635 12.73 -10.20 -1.22
N GLY A 636 12.53 -11.11 -0.27
CA GLY A 636 12.96 -10.89 1.11
C GLY A 636 14.49 -10.86 1.26
N ARG A 637 14.99 -10.46 2.42
CA ARG A 637 16.44 -10.41 2.75
C ARG A 637 17.15 -11.77 2.56
N SER A 638 16.42 -12.88 2.69
CA SER A 638 16.84 -14.25 2.37
C SER A 638 17.21 -14.47 0.91
N GLY A 639 16.85 -13.54 0.02
CA GLY A 639 17.03 -13.66 -1.42
C GLY A 639 15.99 -14.57 -2.08
N VAL A 640 14.92 -14.95 -1.39
CA VAL A 640 13.81 -15.74 -1.94
C VAL A 640 12.67 -14.82 -2.38
N SER A 641 12.15 -15.04 -3.59
CA SER A 641 10.98 -14.32 -4.11
C SER A 641 9.72 -14.77 -3.38
N GLN A 642 8.86 -13.83 -2.99
CA GLN A 642 7.64 -14.09 -2.23
C GLN A 642 6.42 -13.36 -2.84
N PRO A 643 6.01 -13.76 -4.06
CA PRO A 643 4.84 -13.21 -4.73
C PRO A 643 3.55 -13.52 -3.95
N ASN A 644 2.46 -12.86 -4.27
CA ASN A 644 1.17 -13.10 -3.62
C ASN A 644 0.53 -14.36 -4.21
N PHE A 645 0.75 -15.48 -3.53
CA PHE A 645 0.02 -16.71 -3.78
C PHE A 645 -1.46 -16.53 -3.41
N CYS A 646 -2.36 -17.12 -4.20
CA CYS A 646 -3.80 -17.01 -3.97
C CYS A 646 -4.20 -17.64 -2.64
N VAL A 647 -5.02 -16.94 -1.86
CA VAL A 647 -5.66 -17.52 -0.66
C VAL A 647 -6.51 -18.74 -1.03
N ALA A 648 -6.65 -19.69 -0.10
CA ALA A 648 -7.65 -20.73 -0.21
C ALA A 648 -9.05 -20.17 0.03
N PHE A 649 -10.02 -20.62 -0.77
CA PHE A 649 -11.40 -20.16 -0.71
C PHE A 649 -12.40 -21.26 -1.10
N GLU A 650 -13.67 -21.03 -0.81
CA GLU A 650 -14.82 -21.78 -1.35
C GLU A 650 -15.99 -20.78 -1.55
N MET A 651 -16.62 -20.78 -2.72
CA MET A 651 -17.78 -19.93 -3.04
C MET A 651 -18.77 -20.60 -3.99
N GLY A 652 -20.02 -20.11 -4.01
CA GLY A 652 -21.03 -20.52 -5.00
C GLY A 652 -20.78 -19.92 -6.38
N VAL A 653 -21.41 -20.50 -7.41
CA VAL A 653 -21.27 -20.13 -8.84
C VAL A 653 -22.62 -20.18 -9.57
#